data_AF-A0AAE5WNM3-F1
#
_entry.id   AF-A0AAE5WNM3-F1
#
_cell.length_a   1.000
_cell.length_b   1.000
_cell.length_c   1.000
_cell.angle_alpha   90.00
_cell.angle_beta   90.00
_cell.angle_gamma   90.00
#
_symmetry.space_group_name_H-M   'P 1'
#
loop_
_entity.id
_entity.type
_entity.pdbx_description
1 polymer ?
#
loop_
_entity_poly.entity_id
_entity_poly.type
_entity_poly.pdbx_seq_one_letter_code
_entity_poly.pdbx_strand_id
1 'polypeptide(L)'
;MAPATVMLWLLSDLILGRPGLYSKALGSPALLGGATMGVVEQVSALPSVVKDAPDLRDQVYLPSLRPLPSELPVDATLVRALKMGDPLNWLPRDQGEEGTCAAQAAATLIDLQRIQTARPSLIAPQVSARMLYQMAIQQNYERQTDGVCLRDVIKGFYHNGVCSEELWRYKSRDTRPPRLTIKRAKDARKISLGAYYRLRPSLNDYHAALNDVGPILVSAGIHEGWSKHLVARRDGHINPNYPQSSAHAFVIVGYDSKGFLVLNSWGKRWGGFLGCPGVAHWRYDDWADNIFDGWVLRLGVSTPAAFPYTIGEQGIYIARKPTAAASTPAFQVRGHLIHLDDGSPVSRSRYPYDDRTIAETCRYLAVLGRRTKTSKSSAERSLRVAKYRGVVLKLCGSLLGLDDIAREINREKEAFKRKNLYPLTVAWCNDFVEKTSSVLSQLALEATKQVDTRSSGLDTLIESHIRGVGRAFWRDVERASAQSTTVDGPLSWAVTNLLRLEGFSVHILSDGAGAMLLCDLIDMLERDRHEDFLRLTQMIRTVDLIAPTITADRLSKLLRSVGTNAKATLHVPNRETEARLSVGMYSKSILQLIENAFCSTGPEDRPNFVGKSMGRSGIQSVRMSEFPGLCINEISVDAPYGQFLSQNDLYSQSNLLPGILERISPVKLGLKPEE
;
A
#
# COMPACT_ATOMS: atom_id res chain seq x y z
N MET A 1 6.09 -17.09 45.53
CA MET A 1 6.86 -18.28 45.14
C MET A 1 6.32 -18.80 43.81
N ALA A 2 7.21 -18.87 42.83
CA ALA A 2 7.16 -19.45 41.48
C ALA A 2 5.82 -19.87 40.84
N PRO A 3 5.47 -19.28 39.67
CA PRO A 3 4.61 -19.88 38.65
C PRO A 3 5.47 -20.60 37.59
N ALA A 4 5.33 -21.92 37.45
CA ALA A 4 6.05 -22.65 36.40
C ALA A 4 5.45 -24.04 36.10
N THR A 5 4.18 -24.16 35.66
CA THR A 5 3.71 -25.44 35.07
C THR A 5 2.46 -25.34 34.19
N VAL A 6 2.47 -24.53 33.12
CA VAL A 6 1.62 -24.79 31.93
C VAL A 6 2.31 -24.23 30.69
N MET A 7 3.46 -24.79 30.32
CA MET A 7 4.14 -24.50 29.04
C MET A 7 5.00 -25.69 28.64
N LEU A 8 4.39 -26.88 28.57
CA LEU A 8 5.07 -28.13 28.23
C LEU A 8 4.08 -29.12 27.63
N TRP A 9 3.48 -28.79 26.48
CA TRP A 9 2.80 -29.73 25.57
C TRP A 9 2.67 -29.22 24.12
N LEU A 10 3.50 -28.24 23.70
CA LEU A 10 3.47 -27.65 22.34
C LEU A 10 4.86 -27.43 21.71
N LEU A 11 5.91 -28.10 22.20
CA LEU A 11 7.27 -28.04 21.64
C LEU A 11 7.92 -29.43 21.68
N SER A 12 7.48 -30.33 20.81
CA SER A 12 8.15 -31.62 20.63
C SER A 12 8.12 -32.17 19.20
N ASP A 13 8.07 -31.32 18.16
CA ASP A 13 8.22 -31.76 16.76
C ASP A 13 9.00 -30.80 15.83
N LEU A 14 9.73 -29.83 16.40
CA LEU A 14 10.80 -29.14 15.69
C LEU A 14 12.09 -29.29 16.49
N ILE A 15 13.15 -29.74 15.82
CA ILE A 15 14.49 -30.04 16.34
C ILE A 15 14.65 -31.51 16.78
N LEU A 16 14.65 -32.44 15.83
CA LEU A 16 15.57 -33.59 15.80
C LEU A 16 15.75 -34.04 14.34
N GLY A 17 16.75 -33.46 13.68
CA GLY A 17 17.18 -33.91 12.36
C GLY A 17 17.93 -35.24 12.44
N ARG A 18 17.61 -36.17 11.54
CA ARG A 18 18.52 -37.21 11.07
C ARG A 18 18.42 -37.36 9.54
N PRO A 19 19.54 -37.60 8.84
CA PRO A 19 19.61 -37.57 7.38
C PRO A 19 19.31 -38.94 6.77
N GLY A 20 18.57 -38.97 5.66
CA GLY A 20 18.26 -40.17 4.88
C GLY A 20 18.43 -39.93 3.38
N LEU A 21 19.58 -40.35 2.88
CA LEU A 21 19.93 -40.80 1.52
C LEU A 21 18.88 -40.63 0.39
N TYR A 22 19.18 -39.78 -0.59
CA TYR A 22 18.80 -40.02 -1.99
C TYR A 22 19.98 -39.74 -2.92
N SER A 23 20.57 -40.83 -3.44
CA SER A 23 21.60 -40.82 -4.46
C SER A 23 21.01 -40.82 -5.87
N LYS A 24 21.71 -40.12 -6.76
CA LYS A 24 21.63 -40.09 -8.23
C LYS A 24 21.15 -41.40 -8.89
N ALA A 25 20.25 -41.28 -9.86
CA ALA A 25 20.30 -42.05 -11.10
C ALA A 25 19.64 -41.26 -12.24
N LEU A 26 20.47 -40.69 -13.12
CA LEU A 26 20.10 -40.28 -14.46
C LEU A 26 20.05 -41.54 -15.33
N GLY A 27 18.92 -41.80 -15.97
CA GLY A 27 18.76 -42.84 -16.98
C GLY A 27 17.83 -42.36 -18.07
N SER A 28 18.38 -42.11 -19.26
CA SER A 28 17.60 -41.98 -20.50
C SER A 28 16.93 -43.31 -20.85
N PRO A 29 15.84 -43.25 -21.63
CA PRO A 29 15.77 -44.16 -22.77
C PRO A 29 15.33 -43.46 -24.06
N ALA A 30 15.85 -43.98 -25.17
CA ALA A 30 15.50 -43.60 -26.53
C ALA A 30 14.40 -44.53 -27.10
N LEU A 31 13.52 -43.90 -27.90
CA LEU A 31 12.81 -44.37 -29.12
C LEU A 31 11.92 -45.63 -29.08
N LEU A 32 10.66 -45.45 -29.47
CA LEU A 32 10.04 -46.08 -30.66
C LEU A 32 8.62 -45.53 -30.90
N GLY A 33 8.27 -45.35 -32.17
CA GLY A 33 7.05 -44.68 -32.62
C GLY A 33 5.77 -45.51 -32.53
N GLY A 34 4.64 -44.80 -32.52
CA GLY A 34 3.30 -45.37 -32.63
C GLY A 34 2.27 -44.25 -32.73
N ALA A 35 1.80 -43.97 -33.94
CA ALA A 35 0.77 -43.00 -34.21
C ALA A 35 -0.59 -43.48 -33.65
N THR A 36 -1.20 -42.68 -32.78
CA THR A 36 -2.66 -42.63 -32.61
C THR A 36 -3.06 -41.18 -32.42
N MET A 37 -3.64 -40.60 -33.48
CA MET A 37 -4.29 -39.30 -33.46
C MET A 37 -5.60 -39.38 -32.67
N GLY A 38 -5.88 -38.31 -31.91
CA GLY A 38 -7.24 -37.81 -31.74
C GLY A 38 -7.72 -37.72 -30.29
N VAL A 39 -7.96 -36.47 -29.87
CA VAL A 39 -8.76 -36.05 -28.70
C VAL A 39 -8.00 -35.88 -27.38
N VAL A 40 -7.14 -34.87 -27.32
CA VAL A 40 -6.83 -34.15 -26.06
C VAL A 40 -6.86 -32.65 -26.38
N GLU A 41 -8.04 -32.04 -26.35
CA GLU A 41 -8.16 -30.58 -26.39
C GLU A 41 -8.94 -30.09 -25.17
N GLN A 42 -8.31 -29.17 -24.43
CA GLN A 42 -8.82 -28.40 -23.28
C GLN A 42 -8.76 -29.04 -21.88
N VAL A 43 -7.58 -29.52 -21.48
CA VAL A 43 -7.06 -29.27 -20.11
C VAL A 43 -5.57 -28.92 -20.21
N SER A 44 -5.22 -27.84 -20.91
CA SER A 44 -3.84 -27.35 -21.02
C SER A 44 -3.65 -26.01 -20.28
N ALA A 45 -2.98 -26.12 -19.12
CA ALA A 45 -2.07 -25.14 -18.51
C ALA A 45 -2.41 -23.64 -18.63
N LEU A 46 -3.55 -23.21 -18.08
CA LEU A 46 -3.68 -21.81 -17.66
C LEU A 46 -2.96 -21.65 -16.31
N PRO A 47 -2.19 -20.56 -16.08
CA PRO A 47 -1.66 -20.28 -14.76
C PRO A 47 -2.83 -20.23 -13.79
N SER A 48 -2.88 -21.22 -12.91
CA SER A 48 -4.00 -21.50 -12.03
C SER A 48 -4.00 -20.51 -10.87
N VAL A 49 -5.15 -20.27 -10.24
CA VAL A 49 -5.17 -19.53 -8.96
C VAL A 49 -4.27 -20.26 -7.97
N VAL A 50 -3.53 -19.51 -7.17
CA VAL A 50 -2.68 -20.11 -6.13
C VAL A 50 -3.39 -20.01 -4.77
N LYS A 51 -3.19 -21.01 -3.91
CA LYS A 51 -3.66 -20.98 -2.52
C LYS A 51 -3.14 -19.74 -1.78
N ASP A 52 -3.96 -19.15 -0.92
CA ASP A 52 -3.52 -18.07 -0.05
C ASP A 52 -2.54 -18.63 1.01
N ALA A 53 -1.36 -18.03 1.13
CA ALA A 53 -0.43 -18.36 2.22
C ALA A 53 -1.07 -18.02 3.58
N PRO A 54 -0.82 -18.75 4.67
CA PRO A 54 -1.33 -18.38 5.99
C PRO A 54 -0.93 -16.95 6.39
N ASP A 55 -1.88 -16.14 6.85
CA ASP A 55 -1.63 -14.80 7.40
C ASP A 55 -2.46 -14.63 8.68
N LEU A 56 -1.80 -14.47 9.82
CA LEU A 56 -2.45 -14.35 11.14
C LEU A 56 -3.25 -13.03 11.30
N ARG A 57 -3.10 -12.09 10.36
CA ARG A 57 -3.83 -10.82 10.33
C ARG A 57 -5.15 -10.93 9.57
N ASP A 58 -5.39 -12.04 8.85
CA ASP A 58 -6.67 -12.28 8.19
C ASP A 58 -7.78 -12.31 9.24
N GLN A 59 -8.76 -11.41 9.11
CA GLN A 59 -9.93 -11.43 9.98
C GLN A 59 -10.82 -12.61 9.58
N VAL A 60 -11.17 -13.45 10.55
CA VAL A 60 -12.03 -14.62 10.32
C VAL A 60 -13.50 -14.18 10.38
N TYR A 61 -14.31 -14.66 9.44
CA TYR A 61 -15.76 -14.44 9.46
C TYR A 61 -16.37 -15.16 10.67
N LEU A 62 -17.18 -14.44 11.43
CA LEU A 62 -17.93 -14.97 12.56
C LEU A 62 -19.41 -15.09 12.16
N PRO A 63 -19.95 -16.33 12.03
CA PRO A 63 -21.34 -16.57 11.66
C PRO A 63 -22.35 -15.89 12.60
N SER A 64 -23.45 -15.36 12.04
CA SER A 64 -24.59 -14.97 12.85
C SER A 64 -25.35 -16.21 13.39
N LEU A 65 -26.00 -16.08 14.54
CA LEU A 65 -26.76 -17.17 15.17
C LEU A 65 -28.19 -17.32 14.63
N ARG A 66 -28.48 -16.79 13.45
CA ARG A 66 -29.84 -16.85 12.91
C ARG A 66 -30.15 -18.23 12.32
N PRO A 67 -31.40 -18.67 12.38
CA PRO A 67 -31.83 -19.88 11.67
C PRO A 67 -31.54 -19.76 10.16
N LEU A 68 -30.98 -20.82 9.58
CA LEU A 68 -30.68 -20.90 8.15
C LEU A 68 -31.74 -21.77 7.45
N PRO A 69 -32.16 -21.42 6.22
CA PRO A 69 -33.02 -22.27 5.42
C PRO A 69 -32.29 -23.54 4.98
N SER A 70 -33.02 -24.62 4.73
CA SER A 70 -32.48 -25.89 4.24
C SER A 70 -31.86 -25.80 2.84
N GLU A 71 -32.27 -24.79 2.08
CA GLU A 71 -31.75 -24.48 0.75
C GLU A 71 -31.71 -22.96 0.54
N LEU A 72 -30.76 -22.53 -0.27
CA LEU A 72 -30.67 -21.17 -0.77
C LEU A 72 -30.58 -21.24 -2.31
N PRO A 73 -31.70 -21.03 -3.03
CA PRO A 73 -31.69 -21.10 -4.49
C PRO A 73 -30.88 -19.95 -5.10
N VAL A 74 -30.51 -20.09 -6.38
CA VAL A 74 -29.90 -18.99 -7.14
C VAL A 74 -30.88 -17.80 -7.19
N ASP A 75 -30.38 -16.61 -6.86
CA ASP A 75 -31.17 -15.37 -6.88
C ASP A 75 -31.94 -15.21 -8.19
N ALA A 76 -33.24 -14.86 -8.11
CA ALA A 76 -34.11 -14.76 -9.28
C ALA A 76 -33.62 -13.74 -10.32
N THR A 77 -32.99 -12.65 -9.87
CA THR A 77 -32.37 -11.64 -10.75
C THR A 77 -31.18 -12.24 -11.49
N LEU A 78 -30.38 -13.06 -10.81
CA LEU A 78 -29.26 -13.78 -11.44
C LEU A 78 -29.77 -14.84 -12.44
N VAL A 79 -30.81 -15.59 -12.11
CA VAL A 79 -31.44 -16.55 -13.05
C VAL A 79 -31.92 -15.84 -14.31
N ARG A 80 -32.64 -14.71 -14.15
CA ARG A 80 -33.09 -13.88 -15.28
C ARG A 80 -31.90 -13.37 -16.10
N ALA A 81 -30.83 -12.92 -15.45
CA ALA A 81 -29.63 -12.44 -16.14
C ALA A 81 -28.94 -13.54 -16.96
N LEU A 82 -28.80 -14.75 -16.42
CA LEU A 82 -28.12 -15.84 -17.09
C LEU A 82 -28.94 -16.44 -18.24
N LYS A 83 -30.28 -16.52 -18.08
CA LYS A 83 -31.17 -17.10 -19.09
C LYS A 83 -31.58 -16.11 -20.18
N MET A 84 -31.92 -14.88 -19.79
CA MET A 84 -32.48 -13.87 -20.70
C MET A 84 -31.50 -12.75 -21.04
N GLY A 85 -30.36 -12.66 -20.35
CA GLY A 85 -29.40 -11.57 -20.56
C GLY A 85 -29.80 -10.24 -19.92
N ASP A 86 -30.68 -10.23 -18.92
CA ASP A 86 -31.19 -8.99 -18.31
C ASP A 86 -31.29 -9.14 -16.78
N PRO A 87 -30.78 -8.22 -15.94
CA PRO A 87 -30.06 -6.97 -16.28
C PRO A 87 -28.57 -7.13 -16.59
N LEU A 88 -28.00 -8.33 -16.45
CA LEU A 88 -26.56 -8.59 -16.61
C LEU A 88 -26.27 -9.45 -17.84
N ASN A 89 -26.44 -8.88 -19.03
CA ASN A 89 -26.15 -9.58 -20.30
C ASN A 89 -24.71 -10.10 -20.41
N TRP A 90 -23.78 -9.55 -19.63
CA TRP A 90 -22.37 -9.93 -19.56
C TRP A 90 -22.08 -11.14 -18.66
N LEU A 91 -23.07 -11.69 -17.95
CA LEU A 91 -22.93 -12.95 -17.22
C LEU A 91 -23.36 -14.18 -18.05
N PRO A 92 -22.79 -15.36 -17.78
CA PRO A 92 -21.57 -15.57 -17.01
C PRO A 92 -20.36 -14.91 -17.73
N ARG A 93 -19.37 -14.48 -16.94
CA ARG A 93 -18.13 -13.89 -17.49
C ARG A 93 -17.33 -14.95 -18.26
N ASP A 94 -16.43 -14.50 -19.14
CA ASP A 94 -15.52 -15.37 -19.88
C ASP A 94 -14.08 -14.87 -19.75
N GLN A 95 -13.24 -15.66 -19.09
CA GLN A 95 -11.82 -15.33 -18.91
C GLN A 95 -10.97 -15.63 -20.14
N GLY A 96 -11.46 -16.45 -21.08
CA GLY A 96 -10.67 -16.96 -22.20
C GLY A 96 -9.45 -17.78 -21.73
N GLU A 97 -8.28 -17.45 -22.28
CA GLU A 97 -7.06 -18.26 -22.19
C GLU A 97 -5.98 -17.62 -21.29
N GLU A 98 -6.39 -16.76 -20.36
CA GLU A 98 -5.52 -16.12 -19.39
C GLU A 98 -5.94 -16.52 -17.96
N GLY A 99 -4.96 -16.69 -17.07
CA GLY A 99 -5.16 -17.07 -15.67
C GLY A 99 -5.74 -15.94 -14.81
N THR A 100 -6.90 -15.41 -15.19
CA THR A 100 -7.57 -14.29 -14.49
C THR A 100 -8.78 -14.71 -13.65
N CYS A 101 -8.96 -16.01 -13.41
CA CYS A 101 -10.12 -16.57 -12.70
C CYS A 101 -10.42 -15.87 -11.36
N ALA A 102 -9.39 -15.61 -10.54
CA ALA A 102 -9.57 -14.90 -9.27
C ALA A 102 -10.16 -13.49 -9.44
N ALA A 103 -9.67 -12.73 -10.43
CA ALA A 103 -10.16 -11.39 -10.73
C ALA A 103 -11.56 -11.41 -11.37
N GLN A 104 -11.86 -12.41 -12.19
CA GLN A 104 -13.18 -12.59 -12.79
C GLN A 104 -14.23 -12.98 -11.75
N ALA A 105 -13.88 -13.88 -10.83
CA ALA A 105 -14.74 -14.26 -9.71
C ALA A 105 -15.03 -13.06 -8.80
N ALA A 106 -14.02 -12.27 -8.44
CA ALA A 106 -14.22 -11.03 -7.68
C ALA A 106 -15.07 -10.00 -8.46
N ALA A 107 -14.86 -9.86 -9.76
CA ALA A 107 -15.67 -8.96 -10.60
C ALA A 107 -17.14 -9.38 -10.66
N THR A 108 -17.42 -10.69 -10.79
CA THR A 108 -18.77 -11.26 -10.69
C THR A 108 -19.39 -10.94 -9.34
N LEU A 109 -18.68 -11.20 -8.24
CA LEU A 109 -19.14 -10.93 -6.88
C LEU A 109 -19.56 -9.46 -6.69
N ILE A 110 -18.73 -8.54 -7.18
CA ILE A 110 -18.98 -7.08 -7.10
C ILE A 110 -20.22 -6.70 -7.91
N ASP A 111 -20.39 -7.23 -9.12
CA ASP A 111 -21.58 -6.94 -9.93
C ASP A 111 -22.87 -7.45 -9.25
N LEU A 112 -22.84 -8.66 -8.66
CA LEU A 112 -23.98 -9.22 -7.93
C LEU A 112 -24.38 -8.35 -6.73
N GLN A 113 -23.41 -7.92 -5.91
CA GLN A 113 -23.68 -7.05 -4.76
C GLN A 113 -24.21 -5.66 -5.15
N ARG A 114 -23.72 -5.10 -6.27
CA ARG A 114 -24.19 -3.80 -6.77
C ARG A 114 -25.66 -3.82 -7.16
N ILE A 115 -26.18 -4.95 -7.63
CA ILE A 115 -27.59 -5.06 -8.04
C ILE A 115 -28.49 -5.26 -6.83
N GLN A 116 -28.06 -6.09 -5.88
CA GLN A 116 -28.77 -6.29 -4.61
C GLN A 116 -28.95 -4.97 -3.84
N THR A 117 -28.06 -4.00 -4.06
CA THR A 117 -28.09 -2.69 -3.38
C THR A 117 -28.53 -1.54 -4.29
N ALA A 118 -28.66 -1.76 -5.60
CA ALA A 118 -29.07 -0.72 -6.54
C ALA A 118 -30.56 -0.41 -6.42
N ARG A 119 -30.92 0.87 -6.68
CA ARG A 119 -32.32 1.19 -7.00
C ARG A 119 -32.65 0.51 -8.34
N PRO A 120 -33.85 -0.10 -8.50
CA PRO A 120 -34.23 -0.88 -9.68
C PRO A 120 -34.06 -0.16 -11.05
N SER A 121 -33.97 1.17 -11.06
CA SER A 121 -33.90 2.00 -12.26
C SER A 121 -32.47 2.32 -12.78
N LEU A 122 -31.41 1.83 -12.13
CA LEU A 122 -30.02 2.13 -12.52
C LEU A 122 -29.19 0.84 -12.62
N ILE A 123 -29.16 0.21 -13.81
CA ILE A 123 -28.21 -0.87 -14.08
C ILE A 123 -26.81 -0.27 -14.08
N ALA A 124 -26.03 -0.60 -13.07
CA ALA A 124 -24.69 -0.09 -12.91
C ALA A 124 -23.76 -0.80 -13.92
N PRO A 125 -22.85 -0.09 -14.62
CA PRO A 125 -22.03 -0.70 -15.66
C PRO A 125 -21.11 -1.78 -15.08
N GLN A 126 -20.86 -2.84 -15.86
CA GLN A 126 -19.95 -3.94 -15.53
C GLN A 126 -18.62 -3.43 -14.96
N VAL A 127 -18.12 -4.05 -13.89
CA VAL A 127 -16.78 -3.72 -13.37
C VAL A 127 -15.66 -4.42 -14.13
N SER A 128 -14.49 -3.76 -14.20
CA SER A 128 -13.32 -4.24 -14.93
C SER A 128 -12.59 -5.37 -14.21
N ALA A 129 -12.72 -6.59 -14.72
CA ALA A 129 -11.90 -7.73 -14.27
C ALA A 129 -10.41 -7.53 -14.60
N ARG A 130 -10.11 -6.81 -15.69
CA ARG A 130 -8.74 -6.46 -16.07
C ARG A 130 -8.09 -5.57 -15.02
N MET A 131 -8.80 -4.58 -14.49
CA MET A 131 -8.25 -3.74 -13.43
C MET A 131 -7.98 -4.56 -12.17
N LEU A 132 -8.92 -5.38 -11.72
CA LEU A 132 -8.74 -6.24 -10.54
C LEU A 132 -7.51 -7.14 -10.67
N TYR A 133 -7.33 -7.79 -11.83
CA TYR A 133 -6.17 -8.62 -12.10
C TYR A 133 -4.85 -7.85 -12.06
N GLN A 134 -4.79 -6.68 -12.71
CA GLN A 134 -3.58 -5.86 -12.76
C GLN A 134 -3.22 -5.28 -11.39
N MET A 135 -4.22 -4.92 -10.57
CA MET A 135 -3.98 -4.49 -9.20
C MET A 135 -3.53 -5.65 -8.31
N ALA A 136 -4.03 -6.86 -8.54
CA ALA A 136 -3.60 -8.06 -7.82
C ALA A 136 -2.12 -8.39 -8.09
N ILE A 137 -1.66 -8.30 -9.34
CA ILE A 137 -0.25 -8.47 -9.69
C ILE A 137 0.66 -7.50 -8.93
N GLN A 138 0.21 -6.25 -8.71
CA GLN A 138 0.97 -5.27 -7.93
C GLN A 138 1.05 -5.62 -6.44
N GLN A 139 0.04 -6.33 -5.91
CA GLN A 139 0.01 -6.77 -4.51
C GLN A 139 0.75 -8.10 -4.25
N ASN A 140 1.09 -8.86 -5.28
CA ASN A 140 1.88 -10.09 -5.20
C ASN A 140 3.40 -9.80 -4.97
N TYR A 141 3.73 -8.82 -4.13
CA TYR A 141 5.11 -8.41 -3.85
C TYR A 141 5.81 -9.30 -2.81
N GLU A 142 5.05 -9.93 -1.92
CA GLU A 142 5.59 -10.83 -0.87
C GLU A 142 5.98 -12.20 -1.43
N ARG A 143 5.20 -12.73 -2.39
CA ARG A 143 5.44 -14.05 -2.96
C ARG A 143 6.27 -14.01 -4.23
N GLN A 144 6.13 -12.96 -5.05
CA GLN A 144 6.81 -12.80 -6.35
C GLN A 144 6.65 -14.01 -7.29
N THR A 145 5.62 -14.84 -7.11
CA THR A 145 5.36 -16.05 -7.91
C THR A 145 4.52 -15.76 -9.15
N ASP A 146 4.60 -16.64 -10.15
CA ASP A 146 3.62 -16.67 -11.24
C ASP A 146 2.22 -17.03 -10.71
N GLY A 147 1.21 -16.29 -11.15
CA GLY A 147 -0.18 -16.45 -10.70
C GLY A 147 -0.63 -15.44 -9.64
N VAL A 148 -1.93 -15.43 -9.36
CA VAL A 148 -2.59 -14.49 -8.44
C VAL A 148 -3.47 -15.30 -7.49
N CYS A 149 -3.39 -15.04 -6.18
CA CYS A 149 -4.28 -15.66 -5.19
C CYS A 149 -5.51 -14.79 -4.89
N LEU A 150 -6.46 -15.29 -4.09
CA LEU A 150 -7.65 -14.51 -3.76
C LEU A 150 -7.28 -13.30 -2.91
N ARG A 151 -6.35 -13.45 -1.96
CA ARG A 151 -5.88 -12.33 -1.14
C ARG A 151 -5.28 -11.20 -1.99
N ASP A 152 -4.49 -11.52 -3.02
CA ASP A 152 -3.91 -10.51 -3.92
C ASP A 152 -5.01 -9.67 -4.59
N VAL A 153 -6.08 -10.31 -5.08
CA VAL A 153 -7.22 -9.63 -5.70
C VAL A 153 -7.97 -8.78 -4.69
N ILE A 154 -8.22 -9.31 -3.49
CA ILE A 154 -8.91 -8.60 -2.40
C ILE A 154 -8.11 -7.37 -1.97
N LYS A 155 -6.79 -7.50 -1.76
CA LYS A 155 -5.91 -6.37 -1.42
C LYS A 155 -5.80 -5.38 -2.56
N GLY A 156 -5.72 -5.87 -3.80
CA GLY A 156 -5.73 -5.02 -5.00
C GLY A 156 -7.01 -4.19 -5.08
N PHE A 157 -8.15 -4.80 -4.78
CA PHE A 157 -9.45 -4.13 -4.71
C PHE A 157 -9.54 -3.16 -3.52
N TYR A 158 -9.10 -3.56 -2.33
CA TYR A 158 -9.04 -2.70 -1.14
C TYR A 158 -8.25 -1.41 -1.40
N HIS A 159 -7.04 -1.54 -1.95
CA HIS A 159 -6.16 -0.40 -2.15
C HIS A 159 -6.58 0.52 -3.31
N ASN A 160 -7.38 0.05 -4.28
CA ASN A 160 -7.59 0.80 -5.53
C ASN A 160 -9.06 1.02 -5.91
N GLY A 161 -10.00 0.25 -5.34
CA GLY A 161 -11.33 0.10 -5.90
C GLY A 161 -11.33 -0.60 -7.27
N VAL A 162 -12.43 -0.49 -8.00
CA VAL A 162 -12.52 -1.05 -9.37
C VAL A 162 -13.29 -0.11 -10.30
N CYS A 163 -12.71 0.18 -11.47
CA CYS A 163 -13.35 1.02 -12.49
C CYS A 163 -14.30 0.21 -13.38
N SER A 164 -15.12 0.91 -14.18
CA SER A 164 -15.96 0.26 -15.18
C SER A 164 -15.16 -0.47 -16.27
N GLU A 165 -15.75 -1.53 -16.80
CA GLU A 165 -15.24 -2.32 -17.93
C GLU A 165 -14.94 -1.43 -19.15
N GLU A 166 -15.74 -0.39 -19.38
CA GLU A 166 -15.53 0.55 -20.49
C GLU A 166 -14.16 1.25 -20.42
N LEU A 167 -13.73 1.65 -19.21
CA LEU A 167 -12.47 2.36 -19.01
C LEU A 167 -11.25 1.44 -19.10
N TRP A 168 -11.40 0.17 -18.72
CA TRP A 168 -10.35 -0.81 -18.82
C TRP A 168 -10.89 -2.18 -19.24
N ARG A 169 -11.13 -2.31 -20.54
CA ARG A 169 -11.70 -3.53 -21.14
C ARG A 169 -10.81 -4.74 -20.91
N TYR A 170 -11.45 -5.84 -20.55
CA TYR A 170 -10.87 -7.17 -20.54
C TYR A 170 -10.74 -7.70 -21.97
N LYS A 171 -9.54 -8.17 -22.28
CA LYS A 171 -9.22 -8.93 -23.49
C LYS A 171 -8.26 -10.01 -23.05
N SER A 172 -8.59 -11.27 -23.26
CA SER A 172 -7.68 -12.37 -22.94
C SER A 172 -6.34 -12.18 -23.65
N ARG A 173 -5.22 -12.41 -22.95
CA ARG A 173 -3.85 -12.28 -23.50
C ARG A 173 -3.53 -10.88 -24.02
N ASP A 174 -4.07 -9.84 -23.38
CA ASP A 174 -3.75 -8.44 -23.72
C ASP A 174 -2.26 -8.15 -23.44
N THR A 175 -1.51 -7.85 -24.49
CA THR A 175 -0.08 -7.56 -24.41
C THR A 175 0.22 -6.09 -24.12
N ARG A 176 -0.81 -5.22 -24.10
CA ARG A 176 -0.60 -3.79 -23.87
C ARG A 176 -0.11 -3.54 -22.44
N PRO A 177 0.88 -2.65 -22.24
CA PRO A 177 1.35 -2.32 -20.91
C PRO A 177 0.19 -1.86 -20.01
N PRO A 178 -0.04 -2.52 -18.87
CA PRO A 178 -1.12 -2.15 -17.97
C PRO A 178 -0.86 -0.75 -17.40
N ARG A 179 -1.90 0.07 -17.33
CA ARG A 179 -1.78 1.45 -16.85
C ARG A 179 -3.01 1.92 -16.10
N LEU A 180 -2.82 2.28 -14.84
CA LEU A 180 -3.86 2.91 -14.03
C LEU A 180 -3.82 4.44 -14.20
N THR A 181 -4.54 4.95 -15.19
CA THR A 181 -4.65 6.40 -15.46
C THR A 181 -5.48 7.12 -14.40
N ILE A 182 -5.39 8.46 -14.32
CA ILE A 182 -6.21 9.29 -13.43
C ILE A 182 -7.71 9.06 -13.66
N LYS A 183 -8.15 8.90 -14.92
CA LYS A 183 -9.56 8.64 -15.25
C LYS A 183 -10.02 7.31 -14.65
N ARG A 184 -9.24 6.25 -14.83
CA ARG A 184 -9.49 4.91 -14.26
C ARG A 184 -9.49 4.95 -12.74
N ALA A 185 -8.49 5.60 -12.13
CA ALA A 185 -8.37 5.71 -10.68
C ALA A 185 -9.52 6.51 -10.03
N LYS A 186 -9.97 7.60 -10.67
CA LYS A 186 -11.12 8.39 -10.19
C LYS A 186 -12.42 7.60 -10.25
N ASP A 187 -12.62 6.84 -11.33
CA ASP A 187 -13.81 6.00 -11.47
C ASP A 187 -13.80 4.84 -10.47
N ALA A 188 -12.63 4.22 -10.28
CA ALA A 188 -12.46 3.10 -9.35
C ALA A 188 -12.82 3.42 -7.90
N ARG A 189 -12.56 4.66 -7.45
CA ARG A 189 -12.92 5.11 -6.09
C ARG A 189 -14.43 5.13 -5.80
N LYS A 190 -15.28 5.04 -6.83
CA LYS A 190 -16.73 4.96 -6.65
C LYS A 190 -17.18 3.58 -6.16
N ILE A 191 -16.35 2.55 -6.37
CA ILE A 191 -16.63 1.16 -6.00
C ILE A 191 -15.41 0.67 -5.20
N SER A 192 -15.49 0.73 -3.88
CA SER A 192 -14.43 0.31 -2.97
C SER A 192 -14.86 -0.87 -2.10
N LEU A 193 -13.89 -1.64 -1.64
CA LEU A 193 -14.12 -2.68 -0.64
C LEU A 193 -14.40 -2.02 0.73
N GLY A 194 -15.46 -2.47 1.40
CA GLY A 194 -15.84 -2.01 2.73
C GLY A 194 -15.30 -2.93 3.81
N ALA A 195 -15.61 -4.23 3.71
CA ALA A 195 -15.14 -5.25 4.64
C ALA A 195 -14.80 -6.54 3.89
N TYR A 196 -13.88 -7.32 4.44
CA TYR A 196 -13.52 -8.64 3.93
C TYR A 196 -13.08 -9.56 5.07
N TYR A 197 -13.55 -10.81 5.04
CA TYR A 197 -13.31 -11.81 6.07
C TYR A 197 -13.01 -13.16 5.45
N ARG A 198 -12.03 -13.88 6.00
CA ARG A 198 -11.69 -15.23 5.60
C ARG A 198 -12.68 -16.22 6.22
N LEU A 199 -13.13 -17.18 5.43
CA LEU A 199 -13.94 -18.30 5.91
C LEU A 199 -13.04 -19.44 6.38
N ARG A 200 -13.44 -20.09 7.46
CA ARG A 200 -12.92 -21.41 7.80
C ARG A 200 -13.51 -22.43 6.82
N PRO A 201 -12.81 -23.52 6.48
CA PRO A 201 -13.34 -24.60 5.67
C PRO A 201 -14.36 -25.42 6.47
N SER A 202 -15.47 -24.78 6.84
CA SER A 202 -16.59 -25.30 7.63
C SER A 202 -17.86 -25.11 6.80
N LEU A 203 -18.59 -26.19 6.55
CA LEU A 203 -19.85 -26.14 5.78
C LEU A 203 -20.82 -25.13 6.39
N ASN A 204 -20.96 -25.15 7.72
CA ASN A 204 -21.85 -24.25 8.44
C ASN A 204 -21.46 -22.77 8.27
N ASP A 205 -20.16 -22.48 8.23
CA ASP A 205 -19.68 -21.11 8.02
C ASP A 205 -20.02 -20.63 6.60
N TYR A 206 -19.90 -21.51 5.60
CA TYR A 206 -20.28 -21.20 4.22
C TYR A 206 -21.79 -21.00 4.07
N HIS A 207 -22.63 -21.85 4.68
CA HIS A 207 -24.08 -21.68 4.68
C HIS A 207 -24.49 -20.38 5.38
N ALA A 208 -23.92 -20.08 6.55
CA ALA A 208 -24.20 -18.85 7.28
C ALA A 208 -23.77 -17.62 6.48
N ALA A 209 -22.56 -17.63 5.92
CA ALA A 209 -22.05 -16.54 5.10
C ALA A 209 -22.90 -16.30 3.85
N LEU A 210 -23.34 -17.36 3.15
CA LEU A 210 -24.18 -17.22 1.96
C LEU A 210 -25.49 -16.51 2.28
N ASN A 211 -26.07 -16.83 3.43
CA ASN A 211 -27.26 -16.13 3.88
C ASN A 211 -26.91 -14.70 4.29
N ASP A 212 -25.84 -14.47 5.07
CA ASP A 212 -25.52 -13.18 5.72
C ASP A 212 -25.08 -12.11 4.74
N VAL A 213 -24.27 -12.53 3.75
CA VAL A 213 -23.63 -11.62 2.81
C VAL A 213 -24.02 -11.83 1.36
N GLY A 214 -24.70 -12.93 1.04
CA GLY A 214 -24.96 -13.34 -0.33
C GLY A 214 -23.76 -14.11 -0.90
N PRO A 215 -23.48 -13.97 -2.20
CA PRO A 215 -22.44 -14.75 -2.87
C PRO A 215 -21.08 -14.70 -2.17
N ILE A 216 -20.32 -15.80 -2.23
CA ILE A 216 -19.00 -15.95 -1.59
C ILE A 216 -17.92 -16.18 -2.65
N LEU A 217 -16.77 -15.53 -2.50
CA LEU A 217 -15.61 -15.71 -3.36
C LEU A 217 -14.80 -16.93 -2.90
N VAL A 218 -14.49 -17.87 -3.79
CA VAL A 218 -13.77 -19.10 -3.43
C VAL A 218 -12.71 -19.50 -4.46
N SER A 219 -11.73 -20.27 -4.01
CA SER A 219 -10.77 -21.00 -4.84
C SER A 219 -10.75 -22.46 -4.45
N ALA A 220 -10.54 -23.35 -5.42
CA ALA A 220 -10.53 -24.78 -5.21
C ALA A 220 -9.60 -25.48 -6.21
N GLY A 221 -9.17 -26.68 -5.84
CA GLY A 221 -8.66 -27.66 -6.77
C GLY A 221 -9.76 -28.06 -7.75
N ILE A 222 -9.44 -28.09 -9.04
CA ILE A 222 -10.36 -28.61 -10.07
C ILE A 222 -9.76 -29.85 -10.72
N HIS A 223 -10.64 -30.67 -11.28
CA HIS A 223 -10.34 -31.96 -11.87
C HIS A 223 -11.19 -32.19 -13.13
N GLU A 224 -10.99 -33.32 -13.82
CA GLU A 224 -11.64 -33.62 -15.11
C GLU A 224 -13.18 -33.53 -15.06
N GLY A 225 -13.79 -33.89 -13.92
CA GLY A 225 -15.23 -33.71 -13.66
C GLY A 225 -15.78 -32.28 -13.86
N TRP A 226 -14.93 -31.25 -13.85
CA TRP A 226 -15.28 -29.87 -14.18
C TRP A 226 -15.31 -29.59 -15.68
N SER A 227 -14.87 -30.51 -16.52
CA SER A 227 -14.83 -30.30 -17.97
C SER A 227 -16.23 -30.00 -18.53
N LYS A 228 -16.27 -29.12 -19.53
CA LYS A 228 -17.50 -28.70 -20.20
C LYS A 228 -18.37 -29.88 -20.64
N HIS A 229 -17.76 -30.92 -21.19
CA HIS A 229 -18.48 -32.08 -21.73
C HIS A 229 -19.11 -32.93 -20.63
N LEU A 230 -18.42 -33.17 -19.51
CA LEU A 230 -18.96 -33.99 -18.43
C LEU A 230 -20.06 -33.26 -17.66
N VAL A 231 -19.86 -31.98 -17.36
CA VAL A 231 -20.87 -31.13 -16.70
C VAL A 231 -22.14 -31.03 -17.54
N ALA A 232 -22.02 -30.80 -18.85
CA ALA A 232 -23.19 -30.71 -19.74
C ALA A 232 -23.95 -32.05 -19.86
N ARG A 233 -23.22 -33.19 -19.91
CA ARG A 233 -23.84 -34.54 -19.96
C ARG A 233 -24.60 -34.91 -18.68
N ARG A 234 -24.33 -34.22 -17.58
CA ARG A 234 -24.96 -34.44 -16.28
C ARG A 234 -25.81 -33.26 -15.85
N ASP A 235 -26.41 -32.55 -16.80
CA ASP A 235 -27.36 -31.46 -16.53
C ASP A 235 -26.82 -30.40 -15.55
N GLY A 236 -25.53 -30.05 -15.70
CA GLY A 236 -24.87 -29.07 -14.86
C GLY A 236 -24.32 -29.60 -13.53
N HIS A 237 -24.39 -30.90 -13.24
CA HIS A 237 -23.74 -31.50 -12.08
C HIS A 237 -22.26 -31.82 -12.33
N ILE A 238 -21.38 -31.36 -11.44
CA ILE A 238 -19.96 -31.73 -11.45
C ILE A 238 -19.82 -33.17 -10.95
N ASN A 239 -19.10 -34.00 -11.71
CA ASN A 239 -18.82 -35.38 -11.31
C ASN A 239 -17.57 -35.44 -10.44
N PRO A 240 -17.65 -35.87 -9.16
CA PRO A 240 -16.47 -36.01 -8.32
C PRO A 240 -15.67 -37.27 -8.65
N ASN A 241 -14.66 -37.57 -7.81
CA ASN A 241 -13.80 -38.76 -7.88
C ASN A 241 -12.76 -38.73 -9.01
N TYR A 242 -12.33 -37.55 -9.44
CA TYR A 242 -11.16 -37.39 -10.29
C TYR A 242 -10.01 -36.77 -9.49
N PRO A 243 -8.75 -37.13 -9.77
CA PRO A 243 -7.61 -36.50 -9.13
C PRO A 243 -7.54 -35.01 -9.49
N GLN A 244 -7.17 -34.18 -8.52
CA GLN A 244 -6.96 -32.75 -8.73
C GLN A 244 -5.91 -32.52 -9.83
N SER A 245 -6.25 -31.76 -10.87
CA SER A 245 -5.40 -31.51 -12.03
C SER A 245 -4.98 -30.05 -12.18
N SER A 246 -5.75 -29.11 -11.62
CA SER A 246 -5.50 -27.67 -11.68
C SER A 246 -6.17 -26.97 -10.50
N ALA A 247 -6.15 -25.65 -10.47
CA ALA A 247 -6.82 -24.84 -9.47
C ALA A 247 -7.59 -23.70 -10.13
N HIS A 248 -8.75 -23.37 -9.57
CA HIS A 248 -9.64 -22.38 -10.15
C HIS A 248 -10.33 -21.54 -9.09
N ALA A 249 -10.78 -20.35 -9.48
CA ALA A 249 -11.52 -19.43 -8.62
C ALA A 249 -12.85 -19.05 -9.25
N PHE A 250 -13.89 -19.03 -8.43
CA PHE A 250 -15.28 -18.83 -8.82
C PHE A 250 -16.10 -18.31 -7.64
N VAL A 251 -17.42 -18.17 -7.82
CA VAL A 251 -18.33 -17.66 -6.81
C VAL A 251 -19.33 -18.75 -6.43
N ILE A 252 -19.57 -18.94 -5.13
CA ILE A 252 -20.72 -19.74 -4.65
C ILE A 252 -21.91 -18.80 -4.51
N VAL A 253 -23.05 -19.16 -5.12
CA VAL A 253 -24.25 -18.31 -5.24
C VAL A 253 -25.48 -18.90 -4.57
N GLY A 254 -25.39 -20.10 -4.00
CA GLY A 254 -26.48 -20.80 -3.35
C GLY A 254 -26.07 -22.18 -2.86
N TYR A 255 -27.00 -22.92 -2.27
CA TYR A 255 -26.82 -24.29 -1.83
C TYR A 255 -28.14 -25.05 -1.75
N ASP A 256 -28.07 -26.38 -1.77
CA ASP A 256 -29.18 -27.28 -1.48
C ASP A 256 -28.74 -28.38 -0.52
N SER A 257 -29.57 -29.42 -0.35
CA SER A 257 -29.27 -30.53 0.55
C SER A 257 -28.09 -31.42 0.09
N LYS A 258 -27.57 -31.24 -1.13
CA LYS A 258 -26.56 -32.11 -1.75
C LYS A 258 -25.25 -31.36 -2.06
N GLY A 259 -25.28 -30.05 -2.22
CA GLY A 259 -24.09 -29.29 -2.59
C GLY A 259 -24.29 -27.79 -2.74
N PHE A 260 -23.21 -27.13 -3.14
CA PHE A 260 -23.16 -25.71 -3.47
C PHE A 260 -23.51 -25.46 -4.93
N LEU A 261 -24.13 -24.30 -5.19
CA LEU A 261 -24.38 -23.80 -6.54
C LEU A 261 -23.27 -22.80 -6.89
N VAL A 262 -22.48 -23.10 -7.91
CA VAL A 262 -21.30 -22.31 -8.29
C VAL A 262 -21.52 -21.56 -9.59
N LEU A 263 -21.06 -20.32 -9.67
CA LEU A 263 -21.05 -19.49 -10.88
C LEU A 263 -19.60 -19.29 -11.37
N ASN A 264 -19.31 -19.84 -12.54
CA ASN A 264 -17.98 -19.89 -13.14
C ASN A 264 -17.76 -18.78 -14.21
N SER A 265 -16.52 -18.59 -14.63
CA SER A 265 -16.06 -17.60 -15.61
C SER A 265 -15.54 -18.20 -16.94
N TRP A 266 -16.14 -19.30 -17.40
CA TRP A 266 -15.82 -19.96 -18.68
C TRP A 266 -16.88 -19.71 -19.78
N GLY A 267 -17.64 -18.62 -19.63
CA GLY A 267 -18.65 -18.20 -20.58
C GLY A 267 -19.90 -19.08 -20.64
N LYS A 268 -20.81 -18.72 -21.54
CA LYS A 268 -22.17 -19.31 -21.66
C LYS A 268 -22.19 -20.77 -22.07
N ARG A 269 -21.06 -21.33 -22.51
CA ARG A 269 -20.97 -22.71 -23.02
C ARG A 269 -20.66 -23.74 -21.93
N TRP A 270 -20.39 -23.31 -20.71
CA TRP A 270 -20.10 -24.19 -19.58
C TRP A 270 -21.25 -24.16 -18.56
N GLY A 271 -21.38 -25.21 -17.73
CA GLY A 271 -22.45 -25.31 -16.73
C GLY A 271 -23.77 -25.74 -17.33
N GLY A 272 -24.87 -25.17 -16.85
CA GLY A 272 -26.23 -25.46 -17.33
C GLY A 272 -27.18 -25.95 -16.25
N PHE A 273 -26.77 -25.99 -14.97
CA PHE A 273 -27.63 -26.44 -13.89
C PHE A 273 -28.89 -25.57 -13.80
N LEU A 274 -30.07 -26.20 -13.71
CA LEU A 274 -31.38 -25.54 -13.79
C LEU A 274 -31.60 -24.72 -15.08
N GLY A 275 -30.91 -25.08 -16.16
CA GLY A 275 -30.90 -24.33 -17.42
C GLY A 275 -30.19 -22.98 -17.35
N CYS A 276 -29.35 -22.74 -16.34
CA CYS A 276 -28.59 -21.49 -16.17
C CYS A 276 -27.16 -21.66 -16.72
N PRO A 277 -26.78 -20.95 -17.81
CA PRO A 277 -25.41 -20.94 -18.30
C PRO A 277 -24.42 -20.49 -17.23
N GLY A 278 -23.25 -21.11 -17.17
CA GLY A 278 -22.18 -20.80 -16.21
C GLY A 278 -22.41 -21.30 -14.79
N VAL A 279 -23.59 -21.86 -14.49
CA VAL A 279 -23.92 -22.41 -13.17
C VAL A 279 -23.78 -23.92 -13.17
N ALA A 280 -23.19 -24.46 -12.11
CA ALA A 280 -23.08 -25.89 -11.87
C ALA A 280 -23.38 -26.24 -10.41
N HIS A 281 -23.71 -27.51 -10.16
CA HIS A 281 -23.89 -28.06 -8.83
C HIS A 281 -22.61 -28.79 -8.39
N TRP A 282 -22.04 -28.38 -7.26
CA TRP A 282 -20.80 -28.90 -6.70
C TRP A 282 -21.09 -29.60 -5.36
N ARG A 283 -20.89 -30.93 -5.31
CA ARG A 283 -21.26 -31.75 -4.15
C ARG A 283 -20.42 -31.43 -2.92
N TYR A 284 -20.98 -31.63 -1.72
CA TYR A 284 -20.28 -31.31 -0.47
C TYR A 284 -19.04 -32.16 -0.20
N ASP A 285 -19.01 -33.42 -0.65
CA ASP A 285 -17.83 -34.28 -0.54
C ASP A 285 -16.69 -33.77 -1.43
N ASP A 286 -17.01 -33.45 -2.69
CA ASP A 286 -16.08 -32.80 -3.62
C ASP A 286 -15.55 -31.45 -3.07
N TRP A 287 -16.43 -30.63 -2.49
CA TRP A 287 -16.04 -29.40 -1.82
C TRP A 287 -15.06 -29.64 -0.67
N ALA A 288 -15.32 -30.64 0.19
CA ALA A 288 -14.49 -30.91 1.36
C ALA A 288 -13.06 -31.32 0.97
N ASP A 289 -12.92 -32.07 -0.12
CA ASP A 289 -11.62 -32.55 -0.61
C ASP A 289 -10.84 -31.48 -1.37
N ASN A 290 -11.53 -30.55 -2.04
CA ASN A 290 -10.90 -29.66 -3.02
C ASN A 290 -10.90 -28.17 -2.65
N ILE A 291 -11.63 -27.70 -1.64
CA ILE A 291 -11.65 -26.28 -1.28
C ILE A 291 -10.27 -25.78 -0.81
N PHE A 292 -9.85 -24.63 -1.32
CA PHE A 292 -8.60 -23.98 -0.91
C PHE A 292 -8.89 -22.80 0.02
N ASP A 293 -9.54 -21.76 -0.51
CA ASP A 293 -9.80 -20.53 0.22
C ASP A 293 -11.26 -20.07 0.01
N GLY A 294 -11.83 -19.46 1.04
CA GLY A 294 -13.13 -18.81 0.99
C GLY A 294 -13.08 -17.43 1.62
N TRP A 295 -13.70 -16.45 0.96
CA TRP A 295 -13.73 -15.07 1.40
C TRP A 295 -15.12 -14.45 1.27
N VAL A 296 -15.53 -13.80 2.36
CA VAL A 296 -16.68 -12.90 2.42
C VAL A 296 -16.19 -11.49 2.12
N LEU A 297 -16.84 -10.79 1.19
CA LEU A 297 -16.56 -9.39 0.88
C LEU A 297 -17.85 -8.57 0.95
N ARG A 298 -17.75 -7.32 1.37
CA ARG A 298 -18.84 -6.33 1.27
C ARG A 298 -18.34 -5.03 0.67
N LEU A 299 -19.11 -4.47 -0.26
CA LEU A 299 -18.83 -3.15 -0.82
C LEU A 299 -18.97 -2.06 0.24
N GLY A 300 -18.04 -1.11 0.24
CA GLY A 300 -18.08 0.05 1.11
C GLY A 300 -19.15 1.03 0.66
N VAL A 301 -19.77 1.72 1.62
CA VAL A 301 -20.66 2.84 1.30
C VAL A 301 -19.83 3.96 0.69
N SER A 302 -20.26 4.49 -0.45
CA SER A 302 -19.58 5.63 -1.05
C SER A 302 -19.82 6.87 -0.19
N THR A 303 -18.88 7.20 0.69
CA THR A 303 -18.96 8.38 1.56
C THR A 303 -17.82 9.37 1.32
N PRO A 304 -17.76 10.07 0.16
CA PRO A 304 -16.73 11.07 -0.18
C PRO A 304 -16.40 12.07 0.94
N ALA A 305 -17.42 12.48 1.72
CA ALA A 305 -17.28 13.44 2.81
C ALA A 305 -16.84 12.83 4.15
N ALA A 306 -17.02 11.52 4.37
CA ALA A 306 -16.67 10.86 5.63
C ALA A 306 -15.22 10.34 5.66
N PHE A 307 -14.55 10.24 4.51
CA PHE A 307 -13.19 9.70 4.37
C PHE A 307 -12.10 10.35 5.25
N PRO A 308 -12.12 11.66 5.57
CA PRO A 308 -11.15 12.23 6.50
C PRO A 308 -11.32 11.74 7.95
N TYR A 309 -12.46 11.13 8.27
CA TYR A 309 -12.85 10.72 9.62
C TYR A 309 -12.77 9.20 9.84
N THR A 310 -12.32 8.43 8.84
CA THR A 310 -12.13 6.99 8.98
C THR A 310 -10.96 6.71 9.92
N ILE A 311 -11.26 6.31 11.16
CA ILE A 311 -10.31 5.69 12.07
C ILE A 311 -10.19 4.23 11.62
N GLY A 312 -9.00 3.80 11.19
CA GLY A 312 -8.80 2.44 10.65
C GLY A 312 -9.29 1.35 11.61
N GLU A 313 -9.71 0.20 11.07
CA GLU A 313 -10.20 -0.91 11.87
C GLU A 313 -9.21 -1.29 12.98
N GLN A 314 -9.67 -1.19 14.22
CA GLN A 314 -8.95 -1.62 15.40
C GLN A 314 -9.10 -3.14 15.52
N GLY A 315 -7.99 -3.88 15.35
CA GLY A 315 -7.97 -5.33 15.49
C GLY A 315 -8.16 -5.80 16.94
N ILE A 316 -8.34 -7.11 17.13
CA ILE A 316 -8.53 -7.76 18.44
C ILE A 316 -7.25 -7.67 19.29
N TYR A 317 -7.41 -7.21 20.53
CA TYR A 317 -6.33 -6.81 21.45
C TYR A 317 -5.81 -7.96 22.32
N ILE A 318 -4.55 -8.38 22.13
CA ILE A 318 -3.82 -9.23 23.10
C ILE A 318 -2.44 -8.64 23.49
N ALA A 319 -1.95 -7.57 22.86
CA ALA A 319 -0.67 -6.94 23.21
C ALA A 319 -0.78 -5.41 23.41
N ARG A 320 0.03 -4.88 24.33
CA ARG A 320 0.05 -3.49 24.85
C ARG A 320 0.49 -2.40 23.84
N LYS A 321 0.53 -2.70 22.54
CA LYS A 321 0.73 -1.71 21.46
C LYS A 321 -0.29 -1.95 20.36
N PRO A 322 -0.99 -0.91 19.87
CA PRO A 322 -1.93 -1.06 18.76
C PRO A 322 -1.14 -1.38 17.48
N THR A 323 -1.12 -2.63 17.07
CA THR A 323 -0.85 -2.98 15.68
C THR A 323 -2.10 -2.58 14.89
N ALA A 324 -2.05 -1.41 14.24
CA ALA A 324 -3.10 -0.98 13.32
C ALA A 324 -3.21 -2.03 12.20
N ALA A 325 -4.28 -2.81 12.19
CA ALA A 325 -4.43 -3.96 11.29
C ALA A 325 -4.76 -3.55 9.84
N ALA A 326 -5.12 -2.29 9.61
CA ALA A 326 -5.47 -1.78 8.28
C ALA A 326 -4.48 -0.71 7.80
N SER A 327 -3.79 -1.00 6.70
CA SER A 327 -2.99 -0.02 5.96
C SER A 327 -3.90 0.99 5.25
N THR A 328 -3.40 2.21 5.04
CA THR A 328 -4.13 3.25 4.30
C THR A 328 -4.39 2.77 2.86
N PRO A 329 -5.64 2.81 2.35
CA PRO A 329 -5.91 2.43 0.97
C PRO A 329 -5.08 3.27 -0.02
N ALA A 330 -4.45 2.64 -1.03
CA ALA A 330 -3.48 3.32 -1.89
C ALA A 330 -4.11 4.46 -2.70
N PHE A 331 -5.40 4.34 -3.06
CA PHE A 331 -6.14 5.40 -3.74
C PHE A 331 -6.22 6.70 -2.94
N GLN A 332 -6.06 6.66 -1.61
CA GLN A 332 -6.07 7.83 -0.75
C GLN A 332 -4.78 8.65 -0.86
N VAL A 333 -3.63 8.01 -1.08
CA VAL A 333 -2.32 8.67 -1.20
C VAL A 333 -1.85 8.80 -2.65
N ARG A 334 -2.50 8.11 -3.60
CA ARG A 334 -2.17 8.13 -5.03
C ARG A 334 -2.14 9.55 -5.61
N GLY A 335 -1.04 9.87 -6.27
CA GLY A 335 -0.76 11.20 -6.82
C GLY A 335 -0.10 12.16 -5.82
N HIS A 336 0.05 11.76 -4.56
CA HIS A 336 0.71 12.53 -3.49
C HIS A 336 1.92 11.80 -2.89
N LEU A 337 2.22 10.58 -3.35
CA LEU A 337 3.33 9.76 -2.88
C LEU A 337 4.21 9.35 -4.08
N ILE A 338 5.50 9.59 -3.95
CA ILE A 338 6.58 8.96 -4.72
C ILE A 338 7.18 7.93 -3.77
N HIS A 339 7.04 6.65 -4.13
CA HIS A 339 7.54 5.55 -3.32
C HIS A 339 8.73 4.89 -4.02
N LEU A 340 9.90 5.02 -3.40
CA LEU A 340 11.15 4.38 -3.81
C LEU A 340 11.59 3.44 -2.69
N ASP A 341 12.14 2.29 -3.08
CA ASP A 341 12.82 1.34 -2.19
C ASP A 341 14.27 1.25 -2.63
N ASP A 342 15.18 1.42 -1.66
CA ASP A 342 16.62 1.59 -1.90
C ASP A 342 16.94 2.59 -3.04
N GLY A 343 16.16 3.67 -3.12
CA GLY A 343 16.28 4.71 -4.13
C GLY A 343 15.85 4.32 -5.56
N SER A 344 15.14 3.20 -5.73
CA SER A 344 14.59 2.74 -7.01
C SER A 344 13.05 2.71 -6.99
N PRO A 345 12.35 2.98 -8.12
CA PRO A 345 10.90 2.84 -8.20
C PRO A 345 10.43 1.40 -7.93
N VAL A 346 9.34 1.24 -7.19
CA VAL A 346 8.77 -0.08 -6.89
C VAL A 346 7.40 -0.25 -7.51
N SER A 347 7.30 -1.17 -8.47
CA SER A 347 6.05 -1.47 -9.18
C SER A 347 5.20 -2.57 -8.52
N ARG A 348 5.83 -3.47 -7.77
CA ARG A 348 5.18 -4.49 -6.94
C ARG A 348 5.35 -4.11 -5.48
N SER A 349 4.38 -3.40 -4.94
CA SER A 349 4.32 -3.03 -3.53
C SER A 349 2.90 -2.64 -3.15
N ARG A 350 2.68 -2.41 -1.86
CA ARG A 350 1.42 -1.88 -1.33
C ARG A 350 1.06 -0.53 -1.95
N TYR A 351 2.05 0.34 -2.12
CA TYR A 351 1.91 1.66 -2.74
C TYR A 351 2.81 1.73 -3.99
N PRO A 352 2.37 1.15 -5.12
CA PRO A 352 3.20 1.02 -6.30
C PRO A 352 3.44 2.39 -6.95
N TYR A 353 4.67 2.62 -7.41
CA TYR A 353 5.11 3.84 -8.06
C TYR A 353 5.87 3.52 -9.35
N ASP A 354 5.65 4.36 -10.37
CA ASP A 354 6.47 4.41 -11.57
C ASP A 354 6.70 5.86 -12.01
N ASP A 355 7.75 6.10 -12.79
CA ASP A 355 8.13 7.44 -13.25
C ASP A 355 7.10 8.09 -14.18
N ARG A 356 6.18 7.30 -14.72
CA ARG A 356 5.06 7.78 -15.55
C ARG A 356 3.96 8.40 -14.69
N THR A 357 3.87 8.02 -13.41
CA THR A 357 2.89 8.50 -12.44
C THR A 357 3.14 9.95 -12.08
N ILE A 358 4.40 10.36 -11.85
CA ILE A 358 4.73 11.77 -11.61
C ILE A 358 4.48 12.62 -12.85
N ALA A 359 4.84 12.14 -14.05
CA ALA A 359 4.56 12.83 -15.30
C ALA A 359 3.04 13.01 -15.54
N GLU A 360 2.21 12.05 -15.13
CA GLU A 360 0.75 12.17 -15.17
C GLU A 360 0.22 13.19 -14.15
N THR A 361 0.79 13.23 -12.96
CA THR A 361 0.47 14.22 -11.92
C THR A 361 0.81 15.64 -12.39
N CYS A 362 2.01 15.86 -12.94
CA CYS A 362 2.40 17.16 -13.48
C CYS A 362 1.51 17.59 -14.66
N ARG A 363 1.15 16.67 -15.57
CA ARG A 363 0.19 16.96 -16.65
C ARG A 363 -1.17 17.38 -16.10
N TYR A 364 -1.67 16.71 -15.07
CA TYR A 364 -2.91 17.08 -14.40
C TYR A 364 -2.83 18.49 -13.81
N LEU A 365 -1.75 18.83 -13.11
CA LEU A 365 -1.54 20.17 -12.54
C LEU A 365 -1.45 21.25 -13.63
N ALA A 366 -0.76 20.98 -14.73
CA ALA A 366 -0.66 21.90 -15.86
C ALA A 366 -2.02 22.17 -16.53
N VAL A 367 -2.84 21.14 -16.72
CA VAL A 367 -4.20 21.28 -17.29
C VAL A 367 -5.10 22.09 -16.37
N LEU A 368 -5.04 21.86 -15.05
CA LEU A 368 -5.76 22.67 -14.08
C LEU A 368 -5.34 24.14 -14.15
N GLY A 369 -4.03 24.40 -14.30
CA GLY A 369 -3.52 25.77 -14.51
C GLY A 369 -4.10 26.44 -15.76
N ARG A 370 -4.18 25.72 -16.90
CA ARG A 370 -4.66 26.26 -18.19
C ARG A 370 -6.16 26.53 -18.25
N ARG A 371 -7.01 25.61 -17.75
CA ARG A 371 -8.49 25.77 -17.79
C ARG A 371 -8.99 27.03 -17.07
N THR A 372 -8.18 27.60 -16.17
CA THR A 372 -8.52 28.85 -15.47
C THR A 372 -8.23 30.11 -16.28
N LYS A 373 -7.43 30.06 -17.36
CA LYS A 373 -7.15 31.21 -18.23
C LYS A 373 -8.24 31.44 -19.29
N THR A 374 -9.10 30.46 -19.55
CA THR A 374 -10.05 30.47 -20.68
C THR A 374 -11.54 30.51 -20.31
N SER A 375 -11.93 30.38 -19.04
CA SER A 375 -13.35 30.42 -18.64
C SER A 375 -13.83 31.86 -18.46
N LYS A 376 -14.71 32.32 -19.37
CA LYS A 376 -15.37 33.64 -19.36
C LYS A 376 -16.83 33.61 -18.87
N SER A 377 -17.40 32.47 -18.47
CA SER A 377 -18.82 32.38 -18.08
C SER A 377 -19.03 32.23 -16.57
N SER A 378 -20.02 32.95 -16.03
CA SER A 378 -20.32 33.00 -14.59
C SER A 378 -20.99 31.73 -14.04
N ALA A 379 -21.54 30.87 -14.90
CA ALA A 379 -22.27 29.66 -14.50
C ALA A 379 -21.36 28.47 -14.13
N GLU A 380 -20.11 28.41 -14.62
CA GLU A 380 -19.15 27.36 -14.26
C GLU A 380 -18.42 27.61 -12.92
N ARG A 381 -18.67 28.78 -12.29
CA ARG A 381 -17.98 29.22 -11.06
C ARG A 381 -18.33 28.38 -9.83
N SER A 382 -19.42 27.60 -9.88
CA SER A 382 -19.95 26.81 -8.75
C SER A 382 -19.22 25.49 -8.48
N LEU A 383 -18.37 25.02 -9.40
CA LEU A 383 -17.42 23.92 -9.15
C LEU A 383 -16.03 24.53 -8.93
N ARG A 384 -15.78 25.09 -7.73
CA ARG A 384 -14.46 25.61 -7.34
C ARG A 384 -13.41 24.49 -7.36
N VAL A 385 -12.82 24.21 -8.52
CA VAL A 385 -11.57 23.44 -8.60
C VAL A 385 -10.47 24.37 -8.10
N ALA A 386 -10.01 24.13 -6.87
CA ALA A 386 -8.97 24.94 -6.24
C ALA A 386 -7.76 25.12 -7.18
N LYS A 387 -7.41 26.36 -7.50
CA LYS A 387 -6.24 26.70 -8.31
C LYS A 387 -5.01 26.51 -7.45
N TYR A 388 -4.23 25.47 -7.70
CA TYR A 388 -2.93 25.31 -7.03
C TYR A 388 -1.95 26.39 -7.51
N ARG A 389 -1.28 27.06 -6.56
CA ARG A 389 -0.24 28.08 -6.82
C ARG A 389 1.18 27.54 -6.67
N GLY A 390 1.31 26.32 -6.14
CA GLY A 390 2.59 25.73 -5.81
C GLY A 390 2.47 24.27 -5.41
N VAL A 391 3.63 23.63 -5.32
CA VAL A 391 3.82 22.24 -4.86
C VAL A 391 4.57 22.28 -3.55
N VAL A 392 4.12 21.50 -2.56
CA VAL A 392 4.95 21.16 -1.39
C VAL A 392 5.67 19.86 -1.71
N LEU A 393 6.98 19.91 -1.84
CA LEU A 393 7.82 18.73 -1.99
C LEU A 393 8.32 18.32 -0.60
N LYS A 394 7.69 17.27 -0.05
CA LYS A 394 8.03 16.71 1.26
C LYS A 394 9.01 15.55 1.08
N LEU A 395 10.22 15.67 1.61
CA LEU A 395 11.24 14.62 1.58
C LEU A 395 11.27 13.95 2.95
N CYS A 396 10.69 12.75 3.05
CA CYS A 396 10.53 12.06 4.33
C CYS A 396 11.86 11.49 4.84
N GLY A 397 12.22 11.76 6.08
CA GLY A 397 13.32 11.11 6.78
C GLY A 397 12.91 10.23 7.95
N SER A 398 11.60 10.08 8.17
CA SER A 398 11.04 9.24 9.21
C SER A 398 11.39 7.77 8.98
N LEU A 399 12.10 7.18 9.96
CA LEU A 399 12.43 5.75 10.00
C LEU A 399 11.25 4.88 10.48
N LEU A 400 10.02 5.41 10.50
CA LEU A 400 8.86 4.74 11.09
C LEU A 400 8.15 3.77 10.13
N GLY A 401 8.60 3.69 8.88
CA GLY A 401 8.04 2.80 7.86
C GLY A 401 7.04 3.48 6.93
N LEU A 402 6.60 2.74 5.91
CA LEU A 402 5.80 3.24 4.80
C LEU A 402 4.34 3.48 5.19
N ASP A 403 3.80 2.68 6.12
CA ASP A 403 2.42 2.87 6.60
C ASP A 403 2.24 4.17 7.41
N ASP A 404 3.25 4.56 8.17
CA ASP A 404 3.27 5.84 8.88
C ASP A 404 3.21 7.01 7.89
N ILE A 405 4.05 6.98 6.86
CA ILE A 405 4.05 7.99 5.80
C ILE A 405 2.70 8.04 5.08
N ALA A 406 2.11 6.88 4.74
CA ALA A 406 0.83 6.85 4.06
C ALA A 406 -0.30 7.44 4.93
N ARG A 407 -0.31 7.15 6.23
CA ARG A 407 -1.25 7.75 7.20
C ARG A 407 -1.06 9.26 7.32
N GLU A 408 0.19 9.71 7.37
CA GLU A 408 0.57 11.12 7.43
C GLU A 408 0.09 11.89 6.20
N ILE A 409 0.37 11.38 4.99
CA ILE A 409 -0.13 11.95 3.73
C ILE A 409 -1.66 12.05 3.75
N ASN A 410 -2.35 11.00 4.20
CA ASN A 410 -3.80 11.00 4.23
C ASN A 410 -4.38 12.07 5.17
N ARG A 411 -3.74 12.29 6.33
CA ARG A 411 -4.12 13.32 7.30
C ARG A 411 -3.87 14.74 6.78
N GLU A 412 -2.76 14.96 6.08
CA GLU A 412 -2.26 16.31 5.81
C GLU A 412 -2.63 16.85 4.44
N LYS A 413 -2.86 15.97 3.46
CA LYS A 413 -3.02 16.39 2.06
C LYS A 413 -4.10 17.44 1.88
N GLU A 414 -5.20 17.34 2.64
CA GLU A 414 -6.30 18.29 2.56
C GLU A 414 -5.97 19.64 3.20
N ALA A 415 -5.12 19.66 4.24
CA ALA A 415 -4.64 20.91 4.84
C ALA A 415 -3.81 21.72 3.84
N PHE A 416 -2.88 21.08 3.12
CA PHE A 416 -2.12 21.72 2.04
C PHE A 416 -3.01 22.19 0.89
N LYS A 417 -3.95 21.34 0.45
CA LYS A 417 -4.87 21.68 -0.66
C LYS A 417 -5.75 22.89 -0.34
N ARG A 418 -6.24 23.02 0.90
CA ARG A 418 -7.00 24.20 1.35
C ARG A 418 -6.20 25.50 1.24
N LYS A 419 -4.86 25.42 1.30
CA LYS A 419 -3.95 26.57 1.09
C LYS A 419 -3.51 26.73 -0.37
N ASN A 420 -4.19 26.07 -1.30
CA ASN A 420 -3.87 26.05 -2.74
C ASN A 420 -2.46 25.52 -3.04
N LEU A 421 -1.94 24.62 -2.20
CA LEU A 421 -0.67 23.94 -2.42
C LEU A 421 -0.91 22.46 -2.69
N TYR A 422 -0.24 21.90 -3.69
CA TYR A 422 -0.33 20.49 -4.01
C TYR A 422 0.76 19.72 -3.25
N PRO A 423 0.41 18.83 -2.29
CA PRO A 423 1.40 18.08 -1.54
C PRO A 423 1.92 16.88 -2.36
N LEU A 424 3.23 16.73 -2.42
CA LEU A 424 3.93 15.60 -3.02
C LEU A 424 5.00 15.13 -2.05
N THR A 425 4.88 13.90 -1.59
CA THR A 425 5.74 13.31 -0.57
C THR A 425 6.62 12.22 -1.17
N VAL A 426 7.91 12.22 -0.83
CA VAL A 426 8.89 11.24 -1.29
C VAL A 426 9.26 10.33 -0.11
N ALA A 427 8.89 9.06 -0.21
CA ALA A 427 9.37 7.96 0.64
C ALA A 427 10.41 7.19 -0.17
N TRP A 428 11.62 6.99 0.36
CA TRP A 428 12.77 6.62 -0.48
C TRP A 428 13.65 5.47 0.04
N CYS A 429 13.49 5.08 1.31
CA CYS A 429 14.20 3.95 1.91
C CYS A 429 13.31 3.14 2.87
N ASN A 430 11.99 3.34 2.84
CA ASN A 430 11.11 2.97 3.95
C ASN A 430 10.81 1.45 4.05
N ASP A 431 10.75 0.74 2.93
CA ASP A 431 10.52 -0.73 2.92
C ASP A 431 11.72 -1.48 3.52
N PHE A 432 12.94 -1.06 3.20
CA PHE A 432 14.17 -1.53 3.87
C PHE A 432 14.18 -1.20 5.37
N VAL A 433 13.78 0.02 5.74
CA VAL A 433 13.76 0.44 7.14
C VAL A 433 12.84 -0.42 8.00
N GLU A 434 11.66 -0.80 7.51
CA GLU A 434 10.75 -1.68 8.26
C GLU A 434 11.38 -3.05 8.59
N LYS A 435 12.07 -3.65 7.60
CA LYS A 435 12.73 -4.96 7.75
C LYS A 435 13.86 -4.89 8.78
N THR A 436 14.72 -3.88 8.67
CA THR A 436 15.90 -3.75 9.54
C THR A 436 15.55 -3.27 10.95
N SER A 437 14.48 -2.47 11.09
CA SER A 437 14.00 -2.01 12.40
C SER A 437 13.57 -3.16 13.32
N SER A 438 13.02 -4.23 12.75
CA SER A 438 12.65 -5.43 13.52
C SER A 438 13.88 -6.12 14.13
N VAL A 439 14.96 -6.25 13.34
CA VAL A 439 16.23 -6.82 13.80
C VAL A 439 16.88 -5.95 14.88
N LEU A 440 16.96 -4.63 14.63
CA LEU A 440 17.51 -3.67 15.59
C LEU A 440 16.73 -3.68 16.92
N SER A 441 15.40 -3.78 16.85
CA SER A 441 14.53 -3.85 18.02
C SER A 441 14.79 -5.12 18.84
N GLN A 442 15.01 -6.26 18.17
CA GLN A 442 15.33 -7.52 18.84
C GLN A 442 16.69 -7.47 19.53
N LEU A 443 17.73 -6.94 18.85
CA LEU A 443 19.06 -6.77 19.44
C LEU A 443 19.05 -5.80 20.63
N ALA A 444 18.29 -4.70 20.53
CA ALA A 444 18.12 -3.77 21.64
C ALA A 444 17.40 -4.44 22.83
N LEU A 445 16.41 -5.30 22.57
CA LEU A 445 15.71 -6.06 23.61
C LEU A 445 16.65 -7.03 24.34
N GLU A 446 17.61 -7.65 23.65
CA GLU A 446 18.61 -8.51 24.27
C GLU A 446 19.48 -7.75 25.28
N ALA A 447 19.88 -6.51 24.97
CA ALA A 447 20.61 -5.66 25.90
C ALA A 447 19.78 -5.35 27.18
N THR A 448 18.47 -5.15 27.04
CA THR A 448 17.60 -4.86 28.19
C THR A 448 17.43 -6.04 29.16
N LYS A 449 17.72 -7.28 28.73
CA LYS A 449 17.70 -8.44 29.64
C LYS A 449 18.80 -8.40 30.71
N GLN A 450 19.85 -7.60 30.48
CA GLN A 450 21.00 -7.48 31.40
C GLN A 450 20.83 -6.36 32.42
N VAL A 451 20.06 -5.32 32.09
CA VAL A 451 19.83 -4.14 32.94
C VAL A 451 18.40 -3.65 32.73
N ASP A 452 17.59 -3.71 33.79
CA ASP A 452 16.13 -3.45 33.71
C ASP A 452 15.77 -1.96 33.89
N THR A 453 16.77 -1.09 34.12
CA THR A 453 16.58 0.36 34.35
C THR A 453 17.24 1.21 33.28
N ARG A 454 16.50 2.19 32.74
CA ARG A 454 17.04 3.22 31.83
C ARG A 454 18.17 3.97 32.51
N SER A 455 19.37 3.87 31.93
CA SER A 455 20.59 4.45 32.48
C SER A 455 21.60 4.67 31.34
N SER A 456 22.62 5.51 31.59
CA SER A 456 23.73 5.68 30.65
C SER A 456 24.45 4.36 30.36
N GLY A 457 24.53 3.45 31.33
CA GLY A 457 25.10 2.11 31.15
C GLY A 457 24.29 1.26 30.17
N LEU A 458 22.95 1.26 30.30
CA LEU A 458 22.08 0.56 29.35
C LEU A 458 22.17 1.16 27.94
N ASP A 459 22.29 2.49 27.82
CA ASP A 459 22.47 3.15 26.53
C ASP A 459 23.75 2.68 25.83
N THR A 460 24.88 2.62 26.54
CA THR A 460 26.15 2.12 25.98
C THR A 460 26.06 0.64 25.59
N LEU A 461 25.32 -0.16 26.37
CA LEU A 461 25.10 -1.57 26.06
C LEU A 461 24.27 -1.74 24.78
N ILE A 462 23.16 -1.00 24.65
CA ILE A 462 22.32 -0.96 23.45
C ILE A 462 23.17 -0.52 22.25
N GLU A 463 23.89 0.61 22.37
CA GLU A 463 24.78 1.13 21.33
C GLU A 463 25.79 0.08 20.86
N SER A 464 26.34 -0.73 21.79
CA SER A 464 27.29 -1.80 21.45
C SER A 464 26.65 -2.96 20.70
N HIS A 465 25.49 -3.43 21.15
CA HIS A 465 24.80 -4.59 20.56
C HIS A 465 24.30 -4.30 19.15
N ILE A 466 23.77 -3.10 18.92
CA ILE A 466 23.21 -2.74 17.62
C ILE A 466 24.25 -2.19 16.64
N ARG A 467 25.47 -1.86 17.09
CA ARG A 467 26.49 -1.13 16.29
C ARG A 467 26.74 -1.77 14.92
N GLY A 468 26.91 -3.09 14.87
CA GLY A 468 27.22 -3.81 13.63
C GLY A 468 26.11 -3.65 12.58
N VAL A 469 24.88 -4.01 12.96
CA VAL A 469 23.70 -3.91 12.10
C VAL A 469 23.34 -2.46 11.82
N GLY A 470 23.47 -1.57 12.80
CA GLY A 470 23.20 -0.14 12.69
C GLY A 470 24.10 0.58 11.68
N ARG A 471 25.40 0.23 11.62
CA ARG A 471 26.30 0.76 10.58
C ARG A 471 25.92 0.30 9.19
N ALA A 472 25.59 -0.98 9.02
CA ALA A 472 25.15 -1.51 7.73
C ALA A 472 23.85 -0.81 7.29
N PHE A 473 22.90 -0.70 8.20
CA PHE A 473 21.66 0.03 8.03
C PHE A 473 21.87 1.47 7.56
N TRP A 474 22.74 2.23 8.23
CA TRP A 474 22.98 3.63 7.87
C TRP A 474 23.68 3.78 6.52
N ARG A 475 24.62 2.89 6.19
CA ARG A 475 25.23 2.86 4.86
C ARG A 475 24.22 2.59 3.75
N ASP A 476 23.22 1.76 4.01
CA ASP A 476 22.15 1.48 3.04
C ASP A 476 21.23 2.70 2.88
N VAL A 477 20.94 3.44 3.96
CA VAL A 477 20.24 4.74 3.90
C VAL A 477 21.05 5.77 3.09
N GLU A 478 22.36 5.88 3.29
CA GLU A 478 23.23 6.76 2.47
C GLU A 478 23.24 6.34 1.00
N ARG A 479 23.33 5.03 0.71
CA ARG A 479 23.28 4.49 -0.66
C ARG A 479 21.95 4.78 -1.34
N ALA A 480 20.83 4.59 -0.65
CA ALA A 480 19.49 4.84 -1.19
C ALA A 480 19.30 6.33 -1.55
N SER A 481 19.91 7.24 -0.79
CA SER A 481 19.89 8.68 -1.07
C SER A 481 20.63 8.97 -2.37
N ALA A 482 21.89 8.52 -2.46
CA ALA A 482 22.72 8.67 -3.66
C ALA A 482 22.08 8.04 -4.91
N GLN A 483 21.48 6.85 -4.77
CA GLN A 483 20.79 6.16 -5.87
C GLN A 483 19.58 6.95 -6.37
N SER A 484 18.78 7.50 -5.46
CA SER A 484 17.59 8.30 -5.77
C SER A 484 17.92 9.56 -6.58
N THR A 485 19.10 10.14 -6.33
CA THR A 485 19.54 11.44 -6.85
C THR A 485 20.61 11.33 -7.94
N THR A 486 20.81 10.16 -8.55
CA THR A 486 21.62 10.05 -9.77
C THR A 486 21.02 10.91 -10.90
N VAL A 487 21.82 11.24 -11.93
CA VAL A 487 21.36 12.07 -13.07
C VAL A 487 20.09 11.51 -13.71
N ASP A 488 20.03 10.19 -13.86
CA ASP A 488 18.88 9.42 -14.38
C ASP A 488 18.04 8.78 -13.26
N GLY A 489 18.25 9.21 -12.02
CA GLY A 489 17.57 8.69 -10.84
C GLY A 489 16.10 9.13 -10.76
N PRO A 490 15.27 8.39 -10.02
CA PRO A 490 13.83 8.65 -9.96
C PRO A 490 13.47 10.01 -9.34
N LEU A 491 14.24 10.51 -8.38
CA LEU A 491 14.00 11.84 -7.81
C LEU A 491 14.42 12.94 -8.78
N SER A 492 15.54 12.78 -9.48
CA SER A 492 15.95 13.67 -10.58
C SER A 492 14.83 13.78 -11.61
N TRP A 493 14.30 12.65 -12.08
CA TRP A 493 13.19 12.60 -13.02
C TRP A 493 11.93 13.29 -12.50
N ALA A 494 11.56 13.03 -11.24
CA ALA A 494 10.41 13.65 -10.61
C ALA A 494 10.55 15.18 -10.56
N VAL A 495 11.71 15.68 -10.14
CA VAL A 495 12.01 17.11 -10.07
C VAL A 495 12.01 17.75 -11.46
N THR A 496 12.67 17.16 -12.46
CA THR A 496 12.62 17.68 -13.84
C THR A 496 11.18 17.80 -14.36
N ASN A 497 10.29 16.86 -14.02
CA ASN A 497 8.87 16.96 -14.37
C ASN A 497 8.13 18.08 -13.62
N LEU A 498 8.49 18.34 -12.36
CA LEU A 498 7.93 19.46 -11.58
C LEU A 498 8.38 20.80 -12.13
N LEU A 499 9.64 20.93 -12.55
CA LEU A 499 10.18 22.18 -13.09
C LEU A 499 9.42 22.67 -14.33
N ARG A 500 8.82 21.75 -15.11
CA ARG A 500 7.96 22.07 -16.27
C ARG A 500 6.66 22.78 -15.92
N LEU A 501 6.28 22.86 -14.64
CA LEU A 501 5.08 23.55 -14.18
C LEU A 501 5.30 25.07 -14.14
N GLU A 502 4.90 25.76 -15.20
CA GLU A 502 4.97 27.23 -15.27
C GLU A 502 4.11 27.91 -14.19
N GLY A 503 4.70 28.88 -13.49
CA GLY A 503 4.00 29.70 -12.49
C GLY A 503 3.74 29.01 -11.15
N PHE A 504 4.26 27.80 -10.94
CA PHE A 504 4.19 27.11 -9.65
C PHE A 504 5.37 27.51 -8.76
N SER A 505 5.07 27.80 -7.49
CA SER A 505 6.07 27.89 -6.42
C SER A 505 6.40 26.51 -5.86
N VAL A 506 7.64 26.30 -5.42
CA VAL A 506 8.06 25.08 -4.71
C VAL A 506 8.31 25.42 -3.26
N HIS A 507 7.71 24.64 -2.36
CA HIS A 507 7.94 24.72 -0.92
C HIS A 507 8.54 23.38 -0.49
N ILE A 508 9.76 23.39 0.01
CA ILE A 508 10.46 22.17 0.41
C ILE A 508 10.22 21.95 1.91
N LEU A 509 9.74 20.76 2.25
CA LEU A 509 9.63 20.29 3.61
C LEU A 509 10.49 19.05 3.75
N SER A 510 11.43 19.02 4.68
CA SER A 510 12.34 17.90 4.82
C SER A 510 12.55 17.58 6.28
N ASP A 511 12.28 16.36 6.71
CA ASP A 511 12.48 15.90 8.08
C ASP A 511 13.62 14.86 8.13
N GLY A 512 14.32 14.79 9.27
CA GLY A 512 15.31 13.75 9.56
C GLY A 512 16.32 13.49 8.43
N ALA A 513 16.37 12.23 7.98
CA ALA A 513 17.21 11.77 6.87
C ALA A 513 16.81 12.31 5.49
N GLY A 514 15.60 12.84 5.32
CA GLY A 514 15.19 13.48 4.06
C GLY A 514 16.05 14.69 3.72
N ALA A 515 16.70 15.31 4.71
CA ALA A 515 17.60 16.43 4.49
C ALA A 515 18.90 15.98 3.79
N MET A 516 19.28 14.71 3.90
CA MET A 516 20.35 14.12 3.11
C MET A 516 19.97 13.97 1.65
N LEU A 517 18.80 13.44 1.38
CA LEU A 517 18.24 13.35 0.04
C LEU A 517 18.15 14.73 -0.64
N LEU A 518 17.81 15.77 0.12
CA LEU A 518 17.81 17.15 -0.38
C LEU A 518 19.22 17.64 -0.74
N CYS A 519 20.21 17.44 0.12
CA CYS A 519 21.60 17.81 -0.15
C CYS A 519 22.11 17.11 -1.42
N ASP A 520 21.92 15.80 -1.53
CA ASP A 520 22.41 15.01 -2.64
C ASP A 520 21.73 15.38 -3.97
N LEU A 521 20.43 15.73 -3.92
CA LEU A 521 19.69 16.24 -5.07
C LEU A 521 20.26 17.58 -5.55
N ILE A 522 20.48 18.53 -4.62
CA ILE A 522 21.00 19.86 -4.96
C ILE A 522 22.42 19.73 -5.53
N ASP A 523 23.27 18.92 -4.89
CA ASP A 523 24.65 18.68 -5.34
C ASP A 523 24.70 18.08 -6.75
N MET A 524 23.85 17.08 -7.04
CA MET A 524 23.76 16.51 -8.37
C MET A 524 23.25 17.53 -9.39
N LEU A 525 22.20 18.29 -9.06
CA LEU A 525 21.66 19.28 -9.99
C LEU A 525 22.69 20.39 -10.29
N GLU A 526 23.38 20.88 -9.26
CA GLU A 526 24.38 21.93 -9.40
C GLU A 526 25.57 21.48 -10.28
N ARG A 527 26.02 20.24 -10.10
CA ARG A 527 27.15 19.66 -10.82
C ARG A 527 26.81 19.21 -12.24
N ASP A 528 25.70 18.48 -12.41
CA ASP A 528 25.42 17.72 -13.65
C ASP A 528 24.22 18.26 -14.44
N ARG A 529 23.36 19.08 -13.84
CA ARG A 529 22.10 19.59 -14.44
C ARG A 529 21.89 21.08 -14.13
N HIS A 530 22.90 21.90 -14.39
CA HIS A 530 22.97 23.29 -13.93
C HIS A 530 21.74 24.15 -14.31
N GLU A 531 21.17 23.96 -15.51
CA GLU A 531 19.93 24.67 -15.90
C GLU A 531 18.73 24.32 -15.02
N ASP A 532 18.57 23.03 -14.68
CA ASP A 532 17.51 22.58 -13.77
C ASP A 532 17.76 23.08 -12.34
N PHE A 533 19.02 23.16 -11.90
CA PHE A 533 19.40 23.77 -10.62
C PHE A 533 18.97 25.25 -10.55
N LEU A 534 19.33 26.05 -11.56
CA LEU A 534 18.94 27.47 -11.61
C LEU A 534 17.42 27.64 -11.64
N ARG A 535 16.71 26.78 -12.37
CA ARG A 535 15.25 26.81 -12.43
C ARG A 535 14.61 26.41 -11.09
N LEU A 536 15.13 25.38 -10.44
CA LEU A 536 14.65 24.92 -9.14
C LEU A 536 14.80 26.02 -8.09
N THR A 537 15.99 26.61 -7.97
CA THR A 537 16.28 27.68 -6.99
C THR A 537 15.40 28.92 -7.20
N GLN A 538 15.06 29.26 -8.45
CA GLN A 538 14.09 30.33 -8.75
C GLN A 538 12.64 29.99 -8.34
N MET A 539 12.27 28.70 -8.39
CA MET A 539 10.94 28.24 -8.02
C MET A 539 10.76 28.07 -6.50
N ILE A 540 11.84 27.75 -5.77
CA ILE A 540 11.80 27.57 -4.32
C ILE A 540 11.44 28.88 -3.61
N ARG A 541 10.46 28.82 -2.71
CA ARG A 541 10.04 29.95 -1.87
C ARG A 541 10.31 29.73 -0.39
N THR A 542 10.19 28.49 0.08
CA THR A 542 10.52 28.12 1.46
C THR A 542 11.24 26.79 1.50
N VAL A 543 12.16 26.66 2.46
CA VAL A 543 12.84 25.41 2.80
C VAL A 543 12.72 25.22 4.30
N ASP A 544 12.00 24.20 4.71
CA ASP A 544 11.67 23.91 6.10
C ASP A 544 12.32 22.57 6.49
N LEU A 545 13.37 22.64 7.30
CA LEU A 545 14.17 21.48 7.73
C LEU A 545 13.78 21.10 9.17
N ILE A 546 13.28 19.89 9.39
CA ILE A 546 12.77 19.42 10.68
C ILE A 546 13.71 18.36 11.25
N ALA A 547 14.38 18.68 12.34
CA ALA A 547 15.35 17.82 13.01
C ALA A 547 16.30 17.09 12.01
N PRO A 548 16.95 17.81 11.07
CA PRO A 548 17.69 17.19 9.98
C PRO A 548 18.93 16.41 10.47
N THR A 549 19.16 15.23 9.90
CA THR A 549 20.33 14.36 10.21
C THR A 549 21.52 14.72 9.31
N ILE A 550 21.88 16.00 9.28
CA ILE A 550 22.99 16.52 8.45
C ILE A 550 23.94 17.34 9.32
N THR A 551 25.20 17.42 8.92
CA THR A 551 26.21 18.23 9.61
C THR A 551 26.08 19.71 9.28
N ALA A 552 26.71 20.56 10.10
CA ALA A 552 26.73 22.01 9.92
C ALA A 552 27.31 22.45 8.57
N ASP A 553 28.33 21.75 8.08
CA ASP A 553 28.95 22.02 6.79
C ASP A 553 27.95 21.80 5.65
N ARG A 554 27.27 20.64 5.63
CA ARG A 554 26.25 20.36 4.62
C ARG A 554 25.05 21.30 4.69
N LEU A 555 24.64 21.70 5.90
CA LEU A 555 23.60 22.73 6.06
C LEU A 555 24.05 24.05 5.43
N SER A 556 25.28 24.49 5.72
CA SER A 556 25.82 25.75 5.18
C SER A 556 25.92 25.71 3.66
N LYS A 557 26.34 24.57 3.09
CA LYS A 557 26.35 24.35 1.63
C LYS A 557 24.94 24.45 1.04
N LEU A 558 23.98 23.73 1.61
CA LEU A 558 22.58 23.77 1.16
C LEU A 558 22.01 25.19 1.18
N LEU A 559 22.23 25.95 2.26
CA LEU A 559 21.75 27.33 2.37
C LEU A 559 22.39 28.25 1.33
N ARG A 560 23.68 28.06 1.00
CA ARG A 560 24.36 28.79 -0.08
C ARG A 560 23.75 28.47 -1.45
N SER A 561 23.55 27.18 -1.76
CA SER A 561 23.02 26.75 -3.05
C SER A 561 21.56 27.18 -3.26
N VAL A 562 20.72 27.16 -2.22
CA VAL A 562 19.34 27.66 -2.31
C VAL A 562 19.30 29.20 -2.42
N GLY A 563 20.28 29.88 -1.83
CA GLY A 563 20.44 31.32 -1.89
C GLY A 563 19.39 32.08 -1.06
N THR A 564 19.38 33.40 -1.22
CA THR A 564 18.55 34.33 -0.40
C THR A 564 17.09 34.46 -0.89
N ASN A 565 16.76 33.88 -2.04
CA ASN A 565 15.42 33.93 -2.62
C ASN A 565 14.40 33.09 -1.83
N ALA A 566 14.85 32.06 -1.12
CA ALA A 566 14.01 31.21 -0.30
C ALA A 566 14.10 31.59 1.18
N LYS A 567 12.98 31.51 1.89
CA LYS A 567 12.98 31.59 3.36
C LYS A 567 13.32 30.21 3.93
N ALA A 568 14.49 30.09 4.53
CA ALA A 568 14.94 28.86 5.18
C ALA A 568 14.56 28.87 6.67
N THR A 569 13.93 27.80 7.14
CA THR A 569 13.61 27.59 8.56
C THR A 569 14.17 26.26 9.04
N LEU A 570 14.96 26.31 10.12
CA LEU A 570 15.44 25.13 10.82
C LEU A 570 14.57 24.90 12.06
N HIS A 571 13.86 23.78 12.09
CA HIS A 571 13.01 23.36 13.20
C HIS A 571 13.74 22.30 14.03
N VAL A 572 14.12 22.63 15.26
CA VAL A 572 14.85 21.74 16.18
C VAL A 572 14.11 21.62 17.50
N PRO A 573 14.17 20.50 18.25
CA PRO A 573 13.54 20.43 19.56
C PRO A 573 14.18 21.43 20.53
N ASN A 574 13.39 22.02 21.42
CA ASN A 574 13.95 22.72 22.58
C ASN A 574 14.62 21.71 23.53
N ARG A 575 15.40 22.22 24.49
CA ARG A 575 16.17 21.37 25.43
C ARG A 575 15.29 20.40 26.23
N GLU A 576 14.12 20.84 26.67
CA GLU A 576 13.19 20.04 27.49
C GLU A 576 12.55 18.92 26.69
N THR A 577 12.11 19.21 25.46
CA THR A 577 11.54 18.25 24.53
C THR A 577 12.59 17.22 24.12
N GLU A 578 13.81 17.65 23.79
CA GLU A 578 14.91 16.73 23.43
C GLU A 578 15.26 15.80 24.60
N ALA A 579 15.26 16.29 25.84
CA ALA A 579 15.56 15.47 27.02
C ALA A 579 14.55 14.32 27.24
N ARG A 580 13.38 14.37 26.57
CA ARG A 580 12.33 13.35 26.67
C ARG A 580 12.28 12.43 25.45
N LEU A 581 13.01 12.75 24.38
CA LEU A 581 13.10 11.89 23.20
C LEU A 581 13.84 10.60 23.54
N SER A 582 13.26 9.46 23.16
CA SER A 582 13.80 8.13 23.43
C SER A 582 13.51 7.15 22.28
N VAL A 583 14.29 6.08 22.19
CA VAL A 583 14.08 4.98 21.24
C VAL A 583 13.93 3.68 22.01
N GLY A 584 12.68 3.28 22.30
CA GLY A 584 12.43 2.13 23.17
C GLY A 584 13.02 2.37 24.56
N MET A 585 13.94 1.51 25.02
CA MET A 585 14.66 1.70 26.29
C MET A 585 15.90 2.59 26.18
N TYR A 586 16.32 2.95 24.97
CA TYR A 586 17.41 3.90 24.77
C TYR A 586 16.96 5.30 25.18
N SER A 587 17.67 5.91 26.15
CA SER A 587 17.22 7.11 26.85
C SER A 587 17.45 8.42 26.10
N LYS A 588 18.01 8.36 24.89
CA LYS A 588 18.35 9.50 24.05
C LYS A 588 17.60 9.47 22.71
N SER A 589 17.70 10.56 21.95
CA SER A 589 17.02 10.69 20.65
C SER A 589 17.57 9.72 19.59
N ILE A 590 16.78 9.48 18.54
CA ILE A 590 17.22 8.66 17.39
C ILE A 590 18.44 9.27 16.68
N LEU A 591 18.55 10.59 16.62
CA LEU A 591 19.73 11.28 16.09
C LEU A 591 20.98 10.89 16.89
N GLN A 592 20.90 10.90 18.22
CA GLN A 592 22.02 10.50 19.07
C GLN A 592 22.33 9.01 18.95
N LEU A 593 21.33 8.16 18.73
CA LEU A 593 21.56 6.73 18.46
C LEU A 593 22.37 6.54 17.18
N ILE A 594 22.01 7.28 16.12
CA ILE A 594 22.72 7.25 14.83
C ILE A 594 24.16 7.74 15.01
N GLU A 595 24.37 8.87 15.68
CA GLU A 595 25.71 9.42 15.94
C GLU A 595 26.60 8.44 16.73
N ASN A 596 26.05 7.83 17.78
CA ASN A 596 26.83 7.02 18.72
C ASN A 596 27.04 5.57 18.27
N ALA A 597 26.13 5.02 17.47
CA ALA A 597 26.14 3.60 17.10
C ALA A 597 26.22 3.33 15.59
N PHE A 598 25.73 4.24 14.73
CA PHE A 598 25.55 3.92 13.30
C PHE A 598 26.58 4.59 12.39
N CYS A 599 27.08 5.78 12.74
CA CYS A 599 28.04 6.48 11.89
C CYS A 599 29.51 6.20 12.24
N SER A 600 29.81 5.88 13.50
CA SER A 600 31.18 5.92 14.02
C SER A 600 31.72 4.57 14.48
N THR A 601 33.04 4.40 14.36
CA THR A 601 33.83 3.31 14.97
C THR A 601 34.43 3.74 16.32
N GLY A 602 34.62 5.04 16.57
CA GLY A 602 35.10 5.63 17.82
C GLY A 602 34.63 7.08 18.07
N PRO A 603 34.77 7.62 19.30
CA PRO A 603 34.17 8.90 19.71
C PRO A 603 34.53 10.13 18.86
N GLU A 604 35.72 10.13 18.25
CA GLU A 604 36.27 11.29 17.52
C GLU A 604 35.67 11.46 16.11
N ASP A 605 35.18 10.37 15.52
CA ASP A 605 34.59 10.34 14.16
C ASP A 605 33.06 10.53 14.17
N ARG A 606 32.47 10.88 15.33
CA ARG A 606 31.01 11.01 15.44
C ARG A 606 30.54 12.29 14.74
N PRO A 607 29.60 12.20 13.79
CA PRO A 607 29.00 13.41 13.23
C PRO A 607 28.23 14.15 14.33
N ASN A 608 28.19 15.48 14.21
CA ASN A 608 27.34 16.31 15.05
C ASN A 608 26.21 16.89 14.21
N PHE A 609 25.03 16.26 14.28
CA PHE A 609 23.88 16.67 13.49
C PHE A 609 23.27 17.97 13.99
N VAL A 610 22.79 18.79 13.05
CA VAL A 610 22.16 20.09 13.36
C VAL A 610 20.71 19.96 13.83
N GLY A 611 20.10 18.77 13.69
CA GLY A 611 18.70 18.51 14.06
C GLY A 611 18.39 18.34 15.55
N LYS A 612 19.39 18.41 16.42
CA LYS A 612 19.25 18.37 17.89
C LYS A 612 18.99 19.79 18.46
N SER A 613 18.71 19.91 19.77
CA SER A 613 18.57 21.24 20.38
C SER A 613 19.85 22.05 20.25
N MET A 614 19.72 23.38 20.29
CA MET A 614 20.81 24.33 20.08
C MET A 614 22.06 24.06 20.93
N GLY A 615 21.88 23.59 22.18
CA GLY A 615 22.97 23.28 23.09
C GLY A 615 23.71 21.96 22.81
N ARG A 616 23.15 21.10 21.95
CA ARG A 616 23.65 19.75 21.66
C ARG A 616 23.91 19.50 20.18
N SER A 617 23.62 20.46 19.31
CA SER A 617 23.71 20.32 17.86
C SER A 617 24.96 20.99 17.28
N GLY A 618 25.31 20.61 16.05
CA GLY A 618 26.42 21.22 15.32
C GLY A 618 26.16 22.65 14.84
N ILE A 619 24.97 23.19 15.07
CA ILE A 619 24.54 24.48 14.54
C ILE A 619 25.44 25.65 14.98
N GLN A 620 26.11 25.51 16.13
CA GLN A 620 27.04 26.48 16.68
C GLN A 620 28.23 26.75 15.74
N SER A 621 28.58 25.78 14.89
CA SER A 621 29.63 25.91 13.89
C SER A 621 29.18 26.65 12.62
N VAL A 622 27.88 26.94 12.47
CA VAL A 622 27.35 27.70 11.33
C VAL A 622 27.44 29.20 11.65
N ARG A 623 28.10 29.96 10.77
CA ARG A 623 28.17 31.43 10.90
C ARG A 623 26.84 32.05 10.49
N MET A 624 25.98 32.34 11.46
CA MET A 624 24.65 32.92 11.22
C MET A 624 24.69 34.23 10.42
N SER A 625 25.78 35.00 10.51
CA SER A 625 26.00 36.22 9.72
C SER A 625 26.03 35.98 8.21
N GLU A 626 26.41 34.78 7.75
CA GLU A 626 26.38 34.39 6.33
C GLU A 626 24.95 34.13 5.83
N PHE A 627 24.00 33.92 6.75
CA PHE A 627 22.63 33.52 6.44
C PHE A 627 21.60 34.35 7.23
N PRO A 628 21.52 35.67 7.03
CA PRO A 628 20.62 36.54 7.80
C PRO A 628 19.13 36.21 7.61
N GLY A 629 18.77 35.45 6.57
CA GLY A 629 17.41 34.97 6.32
C GLY A 629 17.06 33.62 6.97
N LEU A 630 18.01 32.95 7.63
CA LEU A 630 17.77 31.67 8.31
C LEU A 630 17.00 31.91 9.60
N CYS A 631 15.81 31.34 9.70
CA CYS A 631 15.03 31.32 10.94
C CYS A 631 15.26 30.01 11.69
N ILE A 632 15.49 30.07 13.00
CA ILE A 632 15.53 28.88 13.86
C ILE A 632 14.26 28.86 14.71
N ASN A 633 13.56 27.75 14.71
CA ASN A 633 12.33 27.55 15.45
C ASN A 633 12.48 26.36 16.39
N GLU A 634 12.37 26.59 17.69
CA GLU A 634 12.42 25.53 18.68
C GLU A 634 11.05 24.86 18.84
N ILE A 635 10.98 23.55 18.61
CA ILE A 635 9.80 22.71 18.75
C ILE A 635 9.63 22.40 20.23
N SER A 636 8.45 22.71 20.76
CA SER A 636 8.02 22.30 22.10
C SER A 636 6.87 21.31 21.97
N VAL A 637 6.95 20.19 22.68
CA VAL A 637 5.85 19.22 22.80
C VAL A 637 5.35 19.26 24.24
N ASP A 638 4.11 19.68 24.41
CA ASP A 638 3.45 19.66 25.71
C ASP A 638 2.98 18.24 26.02
N ALA A 639 3.74 17.54 26.86
CA ALA A 639 3.42 16.19 27.27
C ALA A 639 3.46 16.05 28.80
N PRO A 640 2.55 15.29 29.42
CA PRO A 640 2.51 15.02 30.85
C PRO A 640 3.88 14.66 31.46
N TYR A 641 4.12 15.09 32.70
CA TYR A 641 5.39 14.83 33.38
C TYR A 641 5.74 13.33 33.38
N GLY A 642 6.99 13.00 33.04
CA GLY A 642 7.48 11.62 32.96
C GLY A 642 7.14 10.86 31.67
N GLN A 643 6.32 11.42 30.77
CA GLN A 643 6.06 10.78 29.47
C GLN A 643 7.26 10.93 28.53
N PHE A 644 7.71 9.80 27.98
CA PHE A 644 8.72 9.78 26.92
C PHE A 644 8.11 10.09 25.56
N LEU A 645 8.92 10.72 24.72
CA LEU A 645 8.56 11.11 23.36
C LEU A 645 9.35 10.27 22.36
N SER A 646 8.74 10.00 21.22
CA SER A 646 9.37 9.51 20.01
C SER A 646 9.73 10.68 19.10
N GLN A 647 10.60 10.43 18.11
CA GLN A 647 10.94 11.45 17.11
C GLN A 647 9.70 11.96 16.35
N ASN A 648 8.70 11.11 16.14
CA ASN A 648 7.46 11.48 15.44
C ASN A 648 6.60 12.48 16.22
N ASP A 649 6.75 12.53 17.54
CA ASP A 649 5.94 13.40 18.39
C ASP A 649 6.33 14.87 18.19
N LEU A 650 7.56 15.15 17.73
CA LEU A 650 7.96 16.49 17.28
C LEU A 650 7.07 17.01 16.16
N TYR A 651 6.52 16.11 15.34
CA TYR A 651 5.67 16.46 14.22
C TYR A 651 4.17 16.30 14.53
N SER A 652 3.80 15.19 15.18
CA SER A 652 2.40 14.81 15.42
C SER A 652 1.77 15.37 16.70
N GLN A 653 2.58 15.77 17.68
CA GLN A 653 2.13 16.31 18.97
C GLN A 653 2.53 17.78 19.17
N SER A 654 2.97 18.47 18.12
CA SER A 654 3.33 19.89 18.17
C SER A 654 2.47 20.71 17.21
N ASN A 655 2.50 22.04 17.38
CA ASN A 655 1.89 22.99 16.43
C ASN A 655 2.76 23.28 15.20
N LEU A 656 3.72 22.41 14.88
CA LEU A 656 4.71 22.63 13.82
C LEU A 656 4.07 22.77 12.44
N LEU A 657 3.28 21.78 12.00
CA LEU A 657 2.68 21.81 10.66
C LEU A 657 1.69 22.99 10.48
N PRO A 658 0.78 23.29 11.42
CA PRO A 658 -0.03 24.51 11.36
C PRO A 658 0.81 25.78 11.20
N GLY A 659 1.88 25.93 11.98
CA GLY A 659 2.77 27.10 11.89
C GLY A 659 3.54 27.19 10.56
N ILE A 660 3.97 26.04 10.01
CA ILE A 660 4.55 25.97 8.66
C ILE A 660 3.51 26.41 7.63
N LEU A 661 2.29 25.86 7.69
CA LEU A 661 1.20 26.18 6.78
C LEU A 661 0.84 27.66 6.79
N GLU A 662 0.81 28.30 7.95
CA GLU A 662 0.59 29.75 8.06
C GLU A 662 1.69 30.55 7.38
N ARG A 663 2.96 30.21 7.62
CA ARG A 663 4.13 30.88 7.04
C ARG A 663 4.20 30.73 5.53
N ILE A 664 3.93 29.53 4.99
CA ILE A 664 4.04 29.28 3.54
C ILE A 664 2.81 29.78 2.77
N SER A 665 1.71 30.13 3.45
CA SER A 665 0.41 30.42 2.84
C SER A 665 0.08 31.89 2.52
N PRO A 666 0.91 32.93 2.78
CA PRO A 666 0.41 34.27 3.10
C PRO A 666 -0.74 34.71 2.18
N VAL A 667 -1.92 34.76 2.78
CA VAL A 667 -3.18 35.14 2.16
C VAL A 667 -3.14 36.65 1.93
N LYS A 668 -3.11 37.07 0.67
CA LYS A 668 -3.81 38.28 0.26
C LYS A 668 -5.07 37.86 -0.50
N LEU A 669 -6.11 37.47 0.24
CA LEU A 669 -7.47 37.53 -0.27
C LEU A 669 -7.87 39.00 -0.22
N GLY A 670 -7.51 39.73 -1.28
CA GLY A 670 -8.16 40.99 -1.60
C GLY A 670 -9.58 40.69 -2.07
N LEU A 671 -10.48 40.40 -1.14
CA LEU A 671 -11.90 40.65 -1.33
C LEU A 671 -12.19 41.85 -0.46
N LYS A 672 -12.40 43.01 -1.10
CA LYS A 672 -13.08 44.13 -0.43
C LYS A 672 -14.42 43.58 0.10
N PRO A 673 -14.82 43.92 1.33
CA PRO A 673 -16.22 43.75 1.71
C PRO A 673 -17.03 44.63 0.75
N GLU A 674 -17.93 44.04 -0.02
CA GLU A 674 -19.04 44.79 -0.60
C GLU A 674 -19.99 45.09 0.56
N GLU A 675 -20.23 46.39 0.78
CA GLU A 675 -21.27 46.93 1.67
C GLU A 675 -22.67 46.53 1.21
#